data_AF-A0ABD3LZP1-F1
#
_entry.id   AF-A0ABD3LZP1-F1
#
_cell.length_a   1.000
_cell.length_b   1.000
_cell.length_c   1.000
_cell.angle_alpha   90.00
_cell.angle_beta   90.00
_cell.angle_gamma   90.00
#
_symmetry.space_group_name_H-M   'P 1'
#
loop_
_entity.id
_entity.type
_entity.pdbx_description
1 polymer ?
#
loop_
_entity_poly.entity_id
_entity_poly.type
_entity_poly.pdbx_seq_one_letter_code
_entity_poly.pdbx_strand_id
1 'polypeptide(L)'
;MIQSNINITTSSLSSFRSVVLLVLLPNIFIHLLSFGIYLHPLTSAPTPSLPRTAISRGNGNDGGSGSGGGIGQLRQEWPLIYMPQPQLDELHIMSLDNHDISPPQSSSSWTNAWNNDYWGRPLSSPSSHKSWRPITVWSFRFLKGGTIGQRVLATIGKLFGRIMNPIFGFDDGVRNSNERTSKVEVDGEEGIQQPHNQPQYASELFVHRFINVMIHAAIVQLVGTVALLLFHGGGGGDDYEEQTCCCTKYISTLLFVLHPTHVEAVVNAANRPHILALLFNATIVDPTSVPIMAMAILAICGLLASETGIFHYPAIVFTMTAIRYRELHNNYMTMKKEVGKENRTSTPMPNQQSTSSSSTRSILTETITSLLPRYILLILISSTYLIYRYCNNTLSIPDGLIRPAENPFYDKAYNNLHPHSWTWAWRLINYSYIVSLHIMKSFGVEIVGSSHEYGYDCIHEMESLRDGRLVLPMILSLLLGGFVVWSWHGGLWSEATTSSGDDGREEYKKKTKKMHDEERIKRVLYCLVFLSWMAILFPISGILKVGTFVADRIVVASTFGTCIFVGRIFALGIVGGGCRIGKEGSKRMRKTAIAYVILLCLGMCHLARRTHHRASEWMDSVPLLESSLKACPRSIKSNLEMSKLYSGLVQHMLDLERTLSLIRTAQSIDPTYCDVHQQYAHVYFQQGKFINFEEETVNALLCKFTMGQAMNNWNRYWEVVLRQGDIRAKERYDRYMKRIKEEVARAEKDNVEESGRNNRKKKDRIRGSASSTKSQRTLNEF
;
A
#
# COMPACT_ATOMS: atom_id res chain seq x y z
N MET A 1 -17.28 -15.09 13.14
CA MET A 1 -18.51 -14.29 13.30
C MET A 1 -19.19 -13.98 11.96
N ILE A 2 -18.49 -13.50 10.91
CA ILE A 2 -19.15 -13.19 9.61
C ILE A 2 -19.64 -14.46 8.87
N GLN A 3 -19.01 -15.62 9.06
CA GLN A 3 -19.45 -16.89 8.47
C GLN A 3 -20.66 -17.54 9.16
N SER A 4 -21.06 -17.13 10.38
CA SER A 4 -22.08 -17.88 11.14
C SER A 4 -23.53 -17.57 10.77
N ASN A 5 -23.77 -16.56 9.91
CA ASN A 5 -25.12 -16.14 9.53
C ASN A 5 -25.57 -16.62 8.14
N ILE A 6 -24.73 -17.37 7.42
CA ILE A 6 -25.17 -18.05 6.19
C ILE A 6 -25.75 -19.40 6.63
N ASN A 7 -27.05 -19.39 6.96
CA ASN A 7 -27.83 -20.60 7.24
C ASN A 7 -27.85 -21.48 5.98
N ILE A 8 -26.87 -22.37 5.86
CA ILE A 8 -26.99 -23.57 5.04
C ILE A 8 -27.88 -24.52 5.85
N THR A 9 -29.19 -24.36 5.70
CA THR A 9 -30.13 -25.41 6.07
C THR A 9 -29.83 -26.62 5.18
N THR A 10 -29.36 -27.74 5.72
CA THR A 10 -29.68 -29.09 5.22
C THR A 10 -29.04 -30.21 6.06
N SER A 11 -29.83 -31.27 6.22
CA SER A 11 -29.69 -32.43 7.09
C SER A 11 -28.74 -33.55 6.62
N SER A 12 -28.17 -34.26 7.60
CA SER A 12 -27.59 -35.62 7.55
C SER A 12 -26.16 -35.80 7.01
N LEU A 13 -25.49 -36.87 7.49
CA LEU A 13 -24.07 -37.25 7.39
C LEU A 13 -23.36 -37.10 6.01
N SER A 14 -24.09 -37.10 4.88
CA SER A 14 -23.53 -36.77 3.55
C SER A 14 -23.06 -35.31 3.45
N SER A 15 -23.65 -34.44 4.28
CA SER A 15 -23.34 -33.02 4.43
C SER A 15 -21.94 -32.77 5.01
N PHE A 16 -21.45 -33.61 5.92
CA PHE A 16 -20.11 -33.41 6.49
C PHE A 16 -19.02 -33.58 5.43
N ARG A 17 -19.12 -34.61 4.57
CA ARG A 17 -18.21 -34.81 3.43
C ARG A 17 -18.28 -33.64 2.44
N SER A 18 -19.48 -33.16 2.12
CA SER A 18 -19.68 -32.03 1.21
C SER A 18 -19.17 -30.71 1.79
N VAL A 19 -19.42 -30.41 3.06
CA VAL A 19 -18.89 -29.23 3.77
C VAL A 19 -17.36 -29.29 3.86
N VAL A 20 -16.81 -30.47 4.14
CA VAL A 20 -15.36 -30.67 4.17
C VAL A 20 -14.73 -30.46 2.78
N LEU A 21 -15.27 -31.07 1.73
CA LEU A 21 -14.72 -30.98 0.37
C LEU A 21 -14.96 -29.63 -0.33
N LEU A 22 -16.14 -29.02 -0.16
CA LEU A 22 -16.56 -27.82 -0.90
C LEU A 22 -16.29 -26.53 -0.15
N VAL A 23 -16.09 -26.58 1.18
CA VAL A 23 -15.91 -25.38 2.01
C VAL A 23 -14.59 -25.41 2.76
N LEU A 24 -14.32 -26.44 3.58
CA LEU A 24 -13.12 -26.45 4.42
C LEU A 24 -11.84 -26.63 3.60
N LEU A 25 -11.76 -27.64 2.73
CA LEU A 25 -10.54 -27.92 1.95
C LEU A 25 -10.13 -26.74 1.05
N PRO A 26 -11.03 -26.08 0.28
CA PRO A 26 -10.65 -24.92 -0.52
C PRO A 26 -10.20 -23.73 0.32
N ASN A 27 -10.85 -23.47 1.46
CA ASN A 27 -10.44 -22.38 2.35
C ASN A 27 -9.07 -22.67 3.00
N ILE A 28 -8.83 -23.92 3.45
CA ILE A 28 -7.54 -24.35 3.99
C ILE A 28 -6.45 -24.23 2.91
N PHE A 29 -6.72 -24.67 1.68
CA PHE A 29 -5.80 -24.54 0.56
C PHE A 29 -5.46 -23.08 0.27
N ILE A 30 -6.46 -22.18 0.22
CA ILE A 30 -6.25 -20.73 0.01
C ILE A 30 -5.42 -20.12 1.15
N HIS A 31 -5.65 -20.55 2.39
CA HIS A 31 -4.83 -20.12 3.51
C HIS A 31 -3.39 -20.60 3.36
N LEU A 32 -3.18 -21.90 3.12
CA LEU A 32 -1.84 -22.47 2.88
C LEU A 32 -1.14 -21.80 1.70
N LEU A 33 -1.86 -21.47 0.64
CA LEU A 33 -1.34 -20.75 -0.53
C LEU A 33 -0.93 -19.31 -0.17
N SER A 34 -1.78 -18.59 0.57
CA SER A 34 -1.47 -17.24 1.07
C SER A 34 -0.18 -17.23 1.91
N PHE A 35 0.07 -18.29 2.69
CA PHE A 35 1.35 -18.43 3.41
C PHE A 35 2.50 -18.88 2.51
N GLY A 36 2.25 -19.88 1.66
CA GLY A 36 3.25 -20.53 0.81
C GLY A 36 3.94 -19.56 -0.17
N ILE A 37 3.18 -18.61 -0.72
CA ILE A 37 3.71 -17.58 -1.64
C ILE A 37 4.78 -16.73 -0.97
N TYR A 38 4.57 -16.38 0.30
CA TYR A 38 5.48 -15.51 1.05
C TYR A 38 6.46 -16.28 1.93
N LEU A 39 6.31 -17.61 2.05
CA LEU A 39 7.12 -18.45 2.93
C LEU A 39 8.63 -18.31 2.67
N HIS A 40 9.02 -18.26 1.39
CA HIS A 40 10.41 -18.12 0.98
C HIS A 40 10.98 -16.70 1.23
N PRO A 41 10.33 -15.61 0.77
CA PRO A 41 10.71 -14.23 1.16
C PRO A 41 10.71 -13.94 2.66
N LEU A 42 9.88 -14.65 3.43
CA LEU A 42 9.90 -14.58 4.89
C LEU A 42 11.21 -15.15 5.43
N THR A 43 11.65 -16.31 4.95
CA THR A 43 12.84 -17.02 5.46
C THR A 43 14.18 -16.49 4.96
N SER A 44 14.22 -15.83 3.80
CA SER A 44 15.47 -15.47 3.12
C SER A 44 15.79 -13.98 3.10
N ALA A 45 15.00 -13.16 3.80
CA ALA A 45 15.18 -11.71 3.85
C ALA A 45 16.62 -11.34 4.23
N PRO A 46 17.19 -10.26 3.66
CA PRO A 46 18.55 -9.89 3.95
C PRO A 46 18.54 -9.43 5.41
N THR A 47 19.13 -10.22 6.30
CA THR A 47 20.01 -9.57 7.25
C THR A 47 21.07 -8.95 6.34
N PRO A 48 21.15 -7.61 6.15
CA PRO A 48 22.40 -7.06 5.68
C PRO A 48 23.39 -7.63 6.66
N SER A 49 24.23 -8.55 6.19
CA SER A 49 25.20 -9.24 7.02
C SER A 49 25.86 -8.12 7.78
N LEU A 50 25.58 -8.00 9.08
CA LEU A 50 26.33 -7.11 9.94
C LEU A 50 27.77 -7.45 9.59
N PRO A 51 28.55 -6.49 9.07
CA PRO A 51 29.88 -6.80 8.59
C PRO A 51 30.54 -7.58 9.71
N ARG A 52 30.98 -8.81 9.41
CA ARG A 52 31.78 -9.60 10.36
C ARG A 52 32.84 -8.63 10.83
N THR A 53 32.74 -8.19 12.07
CA THR A 53 33.81 -7.45 12.70
C THR A 53 34.93 -8.46 12.78
N ALA A 54 35.81 -8.42 11.79
CA ALA A 54 37.05 -9.15 11.81
C ALA A 54 37.93 -8.49 12.87
N ILE A 55 37.59 -8.76 14.14
CA ILE A 55 38.48 -8.63 15.28
C ILE A 55 38.29 -9.92 16.09
N SER A 56 38.71 -11.03 15.48
CA SER A 56 39.29 -12.10 16.27
C SER A 56 40.62 -11.55 16.78
N ARG A 57 40.69 -11.26 18.08
CA ARG A 57 41.95 -11.09 18.80
C ARG A 57 42.69 -12.42 18.69
N GLY A 58 43.53 -12.56 17.68
CA GLY A 58 44.59 -13.56 17.68
C GLY A 58 45.63 -13.12 18.71
N ASN A 59 45.53 -13.67 19.92
CA ASN A 59 46.66 -13.73 20.83
C ASN A 59 47.69 -14.65 20.17
N GLY A 60 48.71 -14.06 19.54
CA GLY A 60 49.81 -14.76 18.93
C GLY A 60 51.06 -13.91 19.05
N ASN A 61 51.84 -14.18 20.10
CA ASN A 61 53.25 -13.85 20.15
C ASN A 61 53.91 -14.51 18.93
N ASP A 62 54.30 -13.73 17.93
CA ASP A 62 55.36 -14.11 17.00
C ASP A 62 56.17 -12.87 16.64
N GLY A 63 57.39 -12.83 17.17
CA GLY A 63 58.41 -11.88 16.76
C GLY A 63 58.91 -12.22 15.37
N GLY A 64 58.82 -11.25 14.45
CA GLY A 64 59.37 -11.35 13.12
C GLY A 64 59.61 -9.95 12.56
N SER A 65 60.86 -9.52 12.56
CA SER A 65 61.34 -8.30 11.92
C SER A 65 61.18 -8.40 10.41
N GLY A 66 60.37 -7.51 9.83
CA GLY A 66 60.18 -7.41 8.38
C GLY A 66 59.81 -5.99 7.99
N SER A 67 60.80 -5.23 7.52
CA SER A 67 60.65 -3.89 6.94
C SER A 67 59.78 -3.95 5.69
N GLY A 68 58.60 -3.33 5.75
CA GLY A 68 57.62 -3.27 4.68
C GLY A 68 56.47 -2.34 5.05
N GLY A 69 56.78 -1.08 5.35
CA GLY A 69 55.79 -0.05 5.68
C GLY A 69 54.98 0.40 4.46
N GLY A 70 53.73 0.79 4.68
CA GLY A 70 53.14 1.85 3.84
C GLY A 70 51.61 1.93 3.71
N ILE A 71 50.85 0.83 3.74
CA ILE A 71 49.43 0.91 3.32
C ILE A 71 48.46 0.07 4.19
N GLY A 72 48.89 -1.03 4.78
CA GLY A 72 48.01 -1.91 5.57
C GLY A 72 47.66 -1.39 6.96
N GLN A 73 48.57 -0.67 7.63
CA GLN A 73 48.40 -0.19 9.01
C GLN A 73 47.48 1.03 9.13
N LEU A 74 47.43 1.89 8.10
CA LEU A 74 46.52 3.05 8.06
C LEU A 74 45.04 2.67 7.97
N ARG A 75 44.70 1.41 7.68
CA ARG A 75 43.29 0.94 7.63
C ARG A 75 42.73 0.59 9.01
N GLN A 76 43.58 0.35 10.01
CA GLN A 76 43.16 -0.06 11.36
C GLN A 76 42.89 1.11 12.32
N GLU A 77 43.41 2.32 12.02
CA GLU A 77 43.26 3.49 12.89
C GLU A 77 42.05 4.39 12.54
N TRP A 78 41.32 4.10 11.47
CA TRP A 78 40.27 4.98 10.94
C TRP A 78 38.91 4.28 10.84
N PRO A 79 38.19 4.06 11.96
CA PRO A 79 36.79 3.70 11.89
C PRO A 79 35.98 4.98 11.60
N LEU A 80 36.02 5.47 10.36
CA LEU A 80 34.95 6.38 9.92
C LEU A 80 33.65 5.58 9.91
N ILE A 81 32.72 5.99 10.77
CA ILE A 81 31.44 5.33 11.03
C ILE A 81 30.39 5.88 10.05
N TYR A 82 30.27 5.21 8.93
CA TYR A 82 29.08 4.40 8.64
C TYR A 82 29.39 3.68 7.33
N MET A 83 29.46 2.35 7.34
CA MET A 83 29.15 1.63 6.11
C MET A 83 27.76 2.11 5.69
N PRO A 84 27.56 2.66 4.49
CA PRO A 84 26.25 3.11 4.08
C PRO A 84 25.31 1.91 4.16
N GLN A 85 24.45 1.87 5.17
CA GLN A 85 23.49 0.78 5.30
C GLN A 85 22.49 0.91 4.14
N PRO A 86 22.02 -0.20 3.57
CA PRO A 86 21.00 -0.13 2.54
C PRO A 86 19.75 0.51 3.16
N GLN A 87 19.27 1.63 2.60
CA GLN A 87 18.11 2.33 3.14
C GLN A 87 16.83 1.68 2.63
N LEU A 88 16.60 0.42 3.03
CA LEU A 88 15.26 -0.14 2.96
C LEU A 88 14.42 0.51 4.07
N ASP A 89 13.26 1.04 3.70
CA ASP A 89 12.31 1.67 4.63
C ASP A 89 12.05 0.81 5.88
N GLU A 90 11.92 -0.51 5.70
CA GLU A 90 11.71 -1.47 6.80
C GLU A 90 12.90 -1.56 7.75
N LEU A 91 14.14 -1.44 7.26
CA LEU A 91 15.33 -1.44 8.13
C LEU A 91 15.38 -0.15 8.97
N HIS A 92 14.97 0.98 8.40
CA HIS A 92 14.89 2.24 9.15
C HIS A 92 13.77 2.22 10.20
N ILE A 93 12.59 1.69 9.87
CA ILE A 93 11.47 1.57 10.81
C ILE A 93 11.84 0.68 12.00
N MET A 94 12.57 -0.40 11.74
CA MET A 94 13.01 -1.34 12.76
C MET A 94 14.27 -0.90 13.50
N SER A 95 14.93 0.19 13.06
CA SER A 95 16.20 0.64 13.64
C SER A 95 16.02 1.21 15.05
N LEU A 96 17.15 1.37 15.74
CA LEU A 96 17.21 2.09 17.02
C LEU A 96 16.99 3.59 16.85
N ASP A 97 17.21 4.13 15.65
CA ASP A 97 17.02 5.57 15.34
C ASP A 97 15.54 5.96 15.27
N ASN A 98 14.64 4.99 15.04
CA ASN A 98 13.21 5.23 15.16
C ASN A 98 12.81 5.25 16.64
N HIS A 99 12.96 6.42 17.25
CA HIS A 99 12.69 6.64 18.67
C HIS A 99 11.22 6.43 19.06
N ASP A 100 10.31 6.36 18.09
CA ASP A 100 8.91 6.09 18.36
C ASP A 100 8.68 4.58 18.46
N ILE A 101 9.21 3.75 17.58
CA ILE A 101 9.08 2.28 17.70
C ILE A 101 10.01 1.70 18.76
N SER A 102 11.20 2.29 18.92
CA SER A 102 12.25 1.87 19.86
C SER A 102 12.50 2.98 20.91
N PRO A 103 11.53 3.29 21.80
CA PRO A 103 11.72 4.39 22.75
C PRO A 103 12.87 4.09 23.72
N PRO A 104 13.71 5.09 24.05
CA PRO A 104 14.65 4.99 25.15
C PRO A 104 13.94 4.55 26.43
N GLN A 105 14.58 3.73 27.27
CA GLN A 105 13.98 3.15 28.48
C GLN A 105 13.42 4.21 29.47
N SER A 106 13.86 5.46 29.37
CA SER A 106 13.42 6.59 30.19
C SER A 106 12.19 7.35 29.67
N SER A 107 11.68 7.05 28.47
CA SER A 107 10.60 7.84 27.82
C SER A 107 9.47 7.00 27.19
N SER A 108 9.28 5.77 27.67
CA SER A 108 8.40 4.76 27.06
C SER A 108 6.88 4.96 27.26
N SER A 109 6.36 6.17 27.06
CA SER A 109 4.91 6.38 27.05
C SER A 109 4.29 5.94 25.72
N TRP A 110 3.24 5.11 25.80
CA TRP A 110 2.43 4.72 24.64
C TRP A 110 1.78 5.91 23.93
N THR A 111 1.59 7.02 24.63
CA THR A 111 0.99 8.24 24.08
C THR A 111 1.92 9.02 23.14
N ASN A 112 3.23 8.74 23.15
CA ASN A 112 4.18 9.45 22.28
C ASN A 112 3.90 9.23 20.79
N ALA A 113 3.28 8.10 20.42
CA ALA A 113 2.86 7.81 19.05
C ALA A 113 1.85 8.82 18.48
N TRP A 114 1.18 9.61 19.34
CA TRP A 114 0.29 10.67 18.89
C TRP A 114 1.03 11.93 18.45
N ASN A 115 2.24 12.17 18.95
CA ASN A 115 3.01 13.39 18.75
C ASN A 115 4.13 13.23 17.71
N ASN A 116 4.43 12.00 17.32
CA ASN A 116 5.47 11.67 16.35
C ASN A 116 4.85 11.25 15.01
N ASP A 117 5.63 11.40 13.94
CA ASP A 117 5.33 10.78 12.67
C ASP A 117 5.76 9.31 12.65
N TYR A 118 5.34 8.60 11.60
CA TYR A 118 5.61 7.19 11.37
C TYR A 118 7.11 6.83 11.39
N TRP A 119 7.99 7.78 11.09
CA TRP A 119 9.43 7.61 11.01
C TRP A 119 10.14 7.98 12.31
N GLY A 120 9.38 8.34 13.35
CA GLY A 120 9.90 8.63 14.68
C GLY A 120 10.30 10.08 14.91
N ARG A 121 9.95 11.00 14.01
CA ARG A 121 10.23 12.44 14.17
C ARG A 121 9.03 13.17 14.78
N PRO A 122 9.22 14.16 15.67
CA PRO A 122 8.11 14.95 16.20
C PRO A 122 7.33 15.66 15.09
N LEU A 123 5.99 15.57 15.12
CA LEU A 123 5.10 16.18 14.13
C LEU A 123 5.24 17.70 14.05
N SER A 124 5.76 18.37 15.08
CA SER A 124 6.06 19.80 15.07
C SER A 124 7.35 20.14 14.29
N SER A 125 8.26 19.18 14.12
CA SER A 125 9.55 19.42 13.47
C SER A 125 9.39 19.77 11.97
N PRO A 126 10.13 20.76 11.44
CA PRO A 126 10.22 21.04 10.01
C PRO A 126 10.85 19.91 9.19
N SER A 127 11.50 18.94 9.86
CA SER A 127 12.10 17.76 9.24
C SER A 127 11.20 16.53 9.28
N SER A 128 10.01 16.63 9.89
CA SER A 128 9.02 15.55 9.97
C SER A 128 8.27 15.40 8.65
N HIS A 129 7.98 14.15 8.29
CA HIS A 129 7.23 13.81 7.08
C HIS A 129 5.73 14.05 7.25
N LYS A 130 5.30 14.41 8.48
CA LYS A 130 3.91 14.59 8.89
C LYS A 130 3.00 13.37 8.65
N SER A 131 3.58 12.20 8.35
CA SER A 131 2.88 10.93 8.16
C SER A 131 2.43 10.39 9.51
N TRP A 132 1.20 10.70 9.92
CA TRP A 132 0.67 10.34 11.24
C TRP A 132 -0.09 9.03 11.18
N ARG A 133 0.48 7.99 11.81
CA ARG A 133 0.00 6.60 11.70
C ARG A 133 0.06 5.87 13.06
N PRO A 134 -0.57 6.40 14.11
CA PRO A 134 -0.37 5.94 15.49
C PRO A 134 -0.76 4.47 15.69
N ILE A 135 -1.82 3.97 15.04
CA ILE A 135 -2.21 2.56 15.16
C ILE A 135 -1.16 1.64 14.56
N THR A 136 -0.60 2.03 13.42
CA THR A 136 0.46 1.25 12.80
C THR A 136 1.71 1.25 13.69
N VAL A 137 2.12 2.40 14.23
CA VAL A 137 3.23 2.48 15.20
C VAL A 137 2.97 1.59 16.41
N TRP A 138 1.77 1.62 16.98
CA TRP A 138 1.42 0.74 18.10
C TRP A 138 1.51 -0.74 17.73
N SER A 139 1.13 -1.12 16.51
CA SER A 139 1.32 -2.49 16.03
C SER A 139 2.79 -2.91 15.99
N PHE A 140 3.73 -1.98 15.77
CA PHE A 140 5.16 -2.24 15.84
C PHE A 140 5.64 -2.30 17.30
N ARG A 141 5.29 -1.31 18.12
CA ARG A 141 5.64 -1.23 19.55
C ARG A 141 5.18 -2.45 20.35
N PHE A 142 3.97 -2.94 20.09
CA PHE A 142 3.40 -4.10 20.78
C PHE A 142 4.28 -5.35 20.67
N LEU A 143 4.93 -5.53 19.52
CA LEU A 143 5.77 -6.68 19.25
C LEU A 143 7.18 -6.51 19.82
N LYS A 144 7.69 -5.26 19.84
CA LYS A 144 9.06 -4.94 20.27
C LYS A 144 9.21 -4.75 21.79
N GLY A 145 8.27 -4.06 22.43
CA GLY A 145 8.43 -3.52 23.79
C GLY A 145 7.70 -4.24 24.93
N GLY A 146 6.95 -5.32 24.66
CA GLY A 146 6.15 -6.00 25.68
C GLY A 146 6.60 -7.44 25.96
N THR A 147 6.59 -7.86 27.23
CA THR A 147 6.83 -9.27 27.63
C THR A 147 5.86 -10.23 26.95
N ILE A 148 4.63 -9.79 26.69
CA ILE A 148 3.62 -10.55 25.93
C ILE A 148 4.00 -10.63 24.45
N GLY A 149 4.39 -9.50 23.83
CA GLY A 149 4.83 -9.45 22.43
C GLY A 149 6.02 -10.36 22.18
N GLN A 150 7.03 -10.33 23.06
CA GLN A 150 8.20 -11.20 23.00
C GLN A 150 7.85 -12.67 23.25
N ARG A 151 6.88 -12.99 24.12
CA ARG A 151 6.37 -14.36 24.29
C ARG A 151 5.63 -14.86 23.06
N VAL A 152 4.84 -14.01 22.41
CA VAL A 152 4.18 -14.32 21.13
C VAL A 152 5.24 -14.54 20.04
N LEU A 153 6.24 -13.66 19.96
CA LEU A 153 7.41 -13.77 19.08
C LEU A 153 8.12 -15.13 19.26
N ALA A 154 8.39 -15.48 20.51
CA ALA A 154 9.02 -16.74 20.91
C ALA A 154 8.19 -17.97 20.55
N THR A 155 6.87 -17.88 20.74
CA THR A 155 5.94 -18.98 20.45
C THR A 155 5.81 -19.21 18.95
N ILE A 156 5.66 -18.13 18.17
CA ILE A 156 5.60 -18.18 16.71
C ILE A 156 6.92 -18.72 16.14
N GLY A 157 8.07 -18.21 16.61
CA GLY A 157 9.38 -18.70 16.18
C GLY A 157 9.58 -20.20 16.47
N LYS A 158 9.19 -20.67 17.66
CA LYS A 158 9.26 -22.11 18.02
C LYS A 158 8.32 -22.97 17.20
N LEU A 159 7.09 -22.51 16.94
CA LEU A 159 6.12 -23.21 16.10
C LEU A 159 6.63 -23.33 14.67
N PHE A 160 7.16 -22.24 14.12
CA PHE A 160 7.67 -22.20 12.76
C PHE A 160 8.92 -23.07 12.58
N GLY A 161 9.87 -23.02 13.52
CA GLY A 161 11.05 -23.89 13.52
C GLY A 161 10.68 -25.38 13.57
N ARG A 162 9.66 -25.77 14.35
CA ARG A 162 9.16 -27.15 14.39
C ARG A 162 8.49 -27.62 13.10
N ILE A 163 7.80 -26.72 12.40
CA ILE A 163 7.11 -27.03 11.13
C ILE A 163 8.10 -27.07 9.97
N MET A 164 9.07 -26.14 9.93
CA MET A 164 9.92 -25.91 8.76
C MET A 164 11.22 -26.71 8.76
N ASN A 165 11.81 -27.02 9.92
CA ASN A 165 13.02 -27.86 10.01
C ASN A 165 12.88 -29.21 9.26
N PRO A 166 11.78 -29.97 9.39
CA PRO A 166 11.64 -31.24 8.67
C PRO A 166 11.37 -31.07 7.16
N ILE A 167 10.89 -29.91 6.71
CA ILE A 167 10.50 -29.69 5.30
C ILE A 167 11.66 -29.14 4.46
N PHE A 168 12.48 -28.26 5.03
CA PHE A 168 13.49 -27.52 4.28
C PHE A 168 14.93 -27.82 4.67
N GLY A 169 15.18 -28.66 5.68
CA GLY A 169 16.53 -29.09 6.05
C GLY A 169 17.47 -27.89 6.26
N PHE A 170 17.13 -26.99 7.19
CA PHE A 170 18.04 -25.92 7.58
C PHE A 170 19.29 -26.53 8.22
N ASP A 171 20.33 -26.69 7.40
CA ASP A 171 21.67 -27.07 7.82
C ASP A 171 22.28 -25.95 8.69
N ASP A 172 23.19 -26.32 9.58
CA ASP A 172 23.71 -25.61 10.77
C ASP A 172 24.42 -24.24 10.53
N GLY A 173 24.18 -23.55 9.42
CA GLY A 173 24.85 -22.30 9.03
C GLY A 173 24.31 -21.00 9.64
N VAL A 174 23.10 -20.99 10.22
CA VAL A 174 22.48 -19.79 10.86
C VAL A 174 22.88 -19.69 12.36
N ARG A 175 23.90 -20.44 12.77
CA ARG A 175 24.19 -20.69 14.19
C ARG A 175 25.01 -19.59 14.89
N ASN A 176 25.48 -18.54 14.20
CA ASN A 176 26.56 -17.70 14.76
C ASN A 176 26.58 -16.18 14.43
N SER A 177 25.46 -15.45 14.52
CA SER A 177 25.49 -13.98 14.27
C SER A 177 24.74 -13.06 15.24
N ASN A 178 24.15 -13.55 16.34
CA ASN A 178 23.30 -12.72 17.21
C ASN A 178 23.76 -12.59 18.68
N GLU A 179 25.06 -12.69 18.97
CA GLU A 179 25.61 -12.31 20.28
C GLU A 179 26.65 -11.20 20.15
N ARG A 180 26.18 -9.94 20.08
CA ARG A 180 26.87 -8.77 20.68
C ARG A 180 26.01 -7.50 20.64
N THR A 181 24.83 -7.53 21.24
CA THR A 181 24.15 -6.30 21.66
C THR A 181 23.51 -6.54 23.01
N SER A 182 24.30 -6.37 24.07
CA SER A 182 23.91 -6.00 25.44
C SER A 182 25.06 -6.35 26.39
N LYS A 183 25.94 -5.39 26.66
CA LYS A 183 26.67 -5.20 27.94
C LYS A 183 27.68 -4.07 27.73
N VAL A 184 27.23 -2.85 28.04
CA VAL A 184 28.12 -1.84 28.60
C VAL A 184 28.12 -2.15 30.09
N GLU A 185 29.15 -2.86 30.55
CA GLU A 185 29.42 -3.06 31.97
C GLU A 185 29.92 -1.74 32.54
N VAL A 186 29.13 -1.19 33.47
CA VAL A 186 29.60 -0.30 34.52
C VAL A 186 30.19 -1.21 35.58
N ASP A 187 31.41 -0.90 36.03
CA ASP A 187 32.15 -1.60 37.07
C ASP A 187 31.30 -1.90 38.31
N GLY A 188 31.41 -3.13 38.81
CA GLY A 188 30.82 -3.58 40.06
C GLY A 188 30.93 -5.09 40.20
N GLU A 189 31.76 -5.53 41.14
CA GLU A 189 31.99 -6.91 41.53
C GLU A 189 30.68 -7.68 41.85
N GLU A 190 30.59 -8.92 41.36
CA GLU A 190 30.33 -10.15 42.12
C GLU A 190 29.75 -11.23 41.19
N GLY A 191 30.35 -12.42 41.25
CA GLY A 191 30.13 -13.50 40.28
C GLY A 191 28.78 -14.19 40.42
N ILE A 192 28.11 -14.41 39.29
CA ILE A 192 27.06 -15.41 39.13
C ILE A 192 27.22 -16.10 37.77
N GLN A 193 27.44 -17.42 37.80
CA GLN A 193 27.53 -18.31 36.63
C GLN A 193 26.25 -18.21 35.77
N GLN A 194 26.40 -17.92 34.47
CA GLN A 194 25.30 -17.96 33.50
C GLN A 194 25.15 -19.37 32.90
N PRO A 195 23.93 -19.92 32.75
CA PRO A 195 23.72 -21.20 32.10
C PRO A 195 23.69 -21.05 30.57
N HIS A 196 24.61 -21.74 29.89
CA HIS A 196 24.60 -21.98 28.44
C HIS A 196 23.36 -22.79 28.05
N ASN A 197 22.32 -22.14 27.51
CA ASN A 197 21.33 -22.67 26.54
C ASN A 197 20.13 -21.71 26.44
N GLN A 198 20.22 -20.67 25.60
CA GLN A 198 19.02 -19.94 25.16
C GLN A 198 18.64 -20.32 23.73
N PRO A 199 17.36 -20.68 23.46
CA PRO A 199 16.90 -21.05 22.12
C PRO A 199 16.89 -19.81 21.21
N GLN A 200 17.53 -19.91 20.04
CA GLN A 200 17.56 -18.86 19.02
C GLN A 200 16.14 -18.51 18.55
N TYR A 201 15.72 -17.27 18.80
CA TYR A 201 14.44 -16.72 18.36
C TYR A 201 14.52 -16.28 16.89
N ALA A 202 13.41 -16.41 16.14
CA ALA A 202 13.31 -15.87 14.77
C ALA A 202 13.64 -14.36 14.75
N SER A 203 14.23 -13.86 13.66
CA SER A 203 14.60 -12.44 13.56
C SER A 203 13.37 -11.53 13.76
N GLU A 204 13.57 -10.36 14.37
CA GLU A 204 12.47 -9.41 14.62
C GLU A 204 11.74 -9.06 13.31
N LEU A 205 12.51 -8.77 12.25
CA LEU A 205 11.98 -8.48 10.91
C LEU A 205 11.11 -9.62 10.35
N PHE A 206 11.51 -10.88 10.53
CA PHE A 206 10.73 -12.04 10.09
C PHE A 206 9.32 -12.00 10.67
N VAL A 207 9.17 -11.71 11.97
CA VAL A 207 7.85 -11.70 12.60
C VAL A 207 6.99 -10.54 12.12
N HIS A 208 7.60 -9.37 11.87
CA HIS A 208 6.84 -8.26 11.31
C HIS A 208 6.31 -8.54 9.91
N ARG A 209 7.11 -9.19 9.06
CA ARG A 209 6.69 -9.64 7.73
C ARG A 209 5.63 -10.75 7.83
N PHE A 210 5.77 -11.69 8.76
CA PHE A 210 4.77 -12.74 9.00
C PHE A 210 3.39 -12.17 9.38
N ILE A 211 3.36 -11.11 10.19
CA ILE A 211 2.11 -10.43 10.55
C ILE A 211 1.49 -9.75 9.34
N ASN A 212 2.29 -9.17 8.44
CA ASN A 212 1.76 -8.61 7.19
C ASN A 212 1.13 -9.70 6.32
N VAL A 213 1.75 -10.88 6.23
CA VAL A 213 1.17 -12.06 5.55
C VAL A 213 -0.15 -12.47 6.21
N MET A 214 -0.25 -12.39 7.54
CA MET A 214 -1.50 -12.70 8.24
C MET A 214 -2.61 -11.70 7.97
N ILE A 215 -2.28 -10.41 7.93
CA ILE A 215 -3.21 -9.35 7.55
C ILE A 215 -3.68 -9.56 6.10
N HIS A 216 -2.76 -9.87 5.18
CA HIS A 216 -3.10 -10.17 3.78
C HIS A 216 -4.03 -11.37 3.66
N ALA A 217 -3.74 -12.47 4.36
CA ALA A 217 -4.60 -13.65 4.38
C ALA A 217 -6.02 -13.34 4.93
N ALA A 218 -6.15 -12.41 5.88
CA ALA A 218 -7.45 -11.95 6.35
C ALA A 218 -8.20 -11.14 5.28
N ILE A 219 -7.50 -10.26 4.55
CA ILE A 219 -8.07 -9.50 3.42
C ILE A 219 -8.53 -10.45 2.31
N VAL A 220 -7.75 -11.49 2.00
CA VAL A 220 -8.14 -12.53 1.03
C VAL A 220 -9.48 -13.15 1.39
N GLN A 221 -9.68 -13.54 2.65
CA GLN A 221 -10.97 -14.12 3.09
C GLN A 221 -12.11 -13.11 2.98
N LEU A 222 -11.82 -11.85 3.26
CA LEU A 222 -12.78 -10.76 3.14
C LEU A 222 -13.19 -10.51 1.69
N VAL A 223 -12.27 -10.58 0.72
CA VAL A 223 -12.58 -10.51 -0.72
C VAL A 223 -13.60 -11.58 -1.11
N GLY A 224 -13.37 -12.83 -0.69
CA GLY A 224 -14.31 -13.93 -0.95
C GLY A 224 -15.68 -13.71 -0.29
N THR A 225 -15.68 -13.18 0.93
CA THR A 225 -16.91 -12.88 1.67
C THR A 225 -17.70 -11.76 1.00
N VAL A 226 -17.04 -10.67 0.60
CA VAL A 226 -17.68 -9.56 -0.12
C VAL A 226 -18.18 -10.01 -1.49
N ALA A 227 -17.47 -10.89 -2.19
CA ALA A 227 -17.94 -11.48 -3.44
C ALA A 227 -19.26 -12.27 -3.25
N LEU A 228 -19.37 -13.06 -2.18
CA LEU A 228 -20.64 -13.72 -1.82
C LEU A 228 -21.73 -12.69 -1.48
N LEU A 229 -21.42 -11.68 -0.66
CA LEU A 229 -22.39 -10.65 -0.27
C LEU A 229 -22.87 -9.80 -1.45
N LEU A 230 -22.08 -9.65 -2.52
CA LEU A 230 -22.50 -8.91 -3.71
C LEU A 230 -23.40 -9.73 -4.64
N PHE A 231 -23.17 -11.04 -4.74
CA PHE A 231 -23.76 -11.90 -5.78
C PHE A 231 -24.65 -13.05 -5.30
N HIS A 232 -24.83 -13.25 -4.00
CA HIS A 232 -25.68 -14.33 -3.48
C HIS A 232 -27.16 -14.11 -3.83
N GLY A 233 -27.76 -15.10 -4.50
CA GLY A 233 -29.17 -15.13 -4.87
C GLY A 233 -30.08 -15.43 -3.68
N GLY A 234 -31.29 -14.87 -3.66
CA GLY A 234 -32.30 -15.23 -2.65
C GLY A 234 -32.72 -16.69 -2.83
N GLY A 235 -32.82 -17.45 -1.73
CA GLY A 235 -32.95 -18.92 -1.63
C GLY A 235 -34.12 -19.60 -2.36
N GLY A 236 -34.30 -19.31 -3.65
CA GLY A 236 -35.22 -19.98 -4.54
C GLY A 236 -34.49 -21.00 -5.40
N GLY A 237 -33.94 -22.06 -4.79
CA GLY A 237 -33.73 -23.39 -5.37
C GLY A 237 -33.02 -23.57 -6.72
N ASP A 238 -32.48 -22.54 -7.36
CA ASP A 238 -31.74 -22.68 -8.61
C ASP A 238 -30.28 -23.00 -8.30
N ASP A 239 -29.95 -24.30 -8.28
CA ASP A 239 -28.59 -24.85 -8.05
C ASP A 239 -27.49 -24.11 -8.84
N TYR A 240 -27.86 -23.58 -10.02
CA TYR A 240 -27.00 -22.79 -10.89
C TYR A 240 -26.49 -21.48 -10.27
N GLU A 241 -27.36 -20.71 -9.61
CA GLU A 241 -27.00 -19.40 -9.04
C GLU A 241 -26.10 -19.57 -7.81
N GLU A 242 -26.39 -20.60 -7.00
CA GLU A 242 -25.56 -21.00 -5.87
C GLU A 242 -24.17 -21.45 -6.33
N GLN A 243 -24.10 -22.33 -7.34
CA GLN A 243 -22.83 -22.80 -7.90
C GLN A 243 -22.01 -21.64 -8.49
N THR A 244 -22.65 -20.71 -9.21
CA THR A 244 -21.97 -19.53 -9.77
C THR A 244 -21.43 -18.62 -8.66
N CYS A 245 -22.19 -18.43 -7.58
CA CYS A 245 -21.77 -17.63 -6.43
C CYS A 245 -20.56 -18.27 -5.71
N CYS A 246 -20.59 -19.58 -5.46
CA CYS A 246 -19.46 -20.33 -4.91
C CYS A 246 -18.22 -20.24 -5.80
N CYS A 247 -18.38 -20.42 -7.11
CA CYS A 247 -17.28 -20.26 -8.07
C CYS A 247 -16.72 -18.83 -8.03
N THR A 248 -17.59 -17.82 -7.97
CA THR A 248 -17.18 -16.41 -7.89
C THR A 248 -16.31 -16.17 -6.66
N LYS A 249 -16.71 -16.68 -5.48
CA LYS A 249 -15.92 -16.57 -4.24
C LYS A 249 -14.51 -17.14 -4.42
N TYR A 250 -14.40 -18.39 -4.87
CA TYR A 250 -13.10 -19.07 -4.93
C TYR A 250 -12.20 -18.51 -6.03
N ILE A 251 -12.74 -18.19 -7.20
CA ILE A 251 -11.96 -17.58 -8.27
C ILE A 251 -11.46 -16.19 -7.84
N SER A 252 -12.32 -15.37 -7.23
CA SER A 252 -11.93 -14.02 -6.77
C SER A 252 -10.84 -14.07 -5.70
N THR A 253 -10.95 -15.01 -4.74
CA THR A 253 -9.93 -15.19 -3.70
C THR A 253 -8.61 -15.68 -4.26
N LEU A 254 -8.62 -16.65 -5.18
CA LEU A 254 -7.40 -17.13 -5.81
C LEU A 254 -6.73 -16.07 -6.69
N LEU A 255 -7.50 -15.31 -7.49
CA LEU A 255 -6.98 -14.18 -8.28
C LEU A 255 -6.33 -13.13 -7.39
N PHE A 256 -6.96 -12.81 -6.25
CA PHE A 256 -6.43 -11.83 -5.31
C PHE A 256 -5.15 -12.34 -4.62
N VAL A 257 -5.11 -13.60 -4.17
CA VAL A 257 -3.91 -14.20 -3.53
C VAL A 257 -2.71 -14.20 -4.46
N LEU A 258 -2.92 -14.54 -5.74
CA LEU A 258 -1.85 -14.66 -6.73
C LEU A 258 -1.49 -13.32 -7.38
N HIS A 259 -2.04 -12.19 -6.94
CA HIS A 259 -1.82 -10.92 -7.59
C HIS A 259 -0.43 -10.34 -7.29
N PRO A 260 0.42 -10.04 -8.30
CA PRO A 260 1.83 -9.68 -8.09
C PRO A 260 2.03 -8.33 -7.39
N THR A 261 1.08 -7.40 -7.51
CA THR A 261 1.16 -6.08 -6.88
C THR A 261 1.11 -6.13 -5.36
N HIS A 262 0.65 -7.24 -4.78
CA HIS A 262 0.55 -7.38 -3.32
C HIS A 262 1.90 -7.64 -2.69
N VAL A 263 2.86 -8.19 -3.44
CA VAL A 263 4.15 -8.63 -2.91
C VAL A 263 4.87 -7.51 -2.16
N GLU A 264 5.00 -6.33 -2.77
CA GLU A 264 5.64 -5.18 -2.11
C GLU A 264 4.88 -4.74 -0.86
N ALA A 265 3.55 -4.72 -0.90
CA ALA A 265 2.73 -4.28 0.22
C ALA A 265 2.78 -5.26 1.42
N VAL A 266 3.04 -6.54 1.15
CA VAL A 266 3.07 -7.61 2.16
C VAL A 266 4.48 -7.86 2.67
N VAL A 267 5.46 -8.05 1.78
CA VAL A 267 6.83 -8.44 2.14
C VAL A 267 7.60 -7.29 2.81
N ASN A 268 7.37 -6.04 2.39
CA ASN A 268 8.00 -4.90 3.05
C ASN A 268 7.27 -4.57 4.36
N ALA A 269 7.96 -4.70 5.50
CA ALA A 269 7.36 -4.39 6.80
C ALA A 269 6.83 -2.94 6.87
N ALA A 270 7.50 -2.00 6.19
CA ALA A 270 7.13 -0.58 6.13
C ALA A 270 5.73 -0.31 5.55
N ASN A 271 5.20 -1.25 4.78
CA ASN A 271 3.92 -1.10 4.07
C ASN A 271 2.70 -1.55 4.88
N ARG A 272 2.91 -2.00 6.13
CA ARG A 272 1.84 -2.36 7.07
C ARG A 272 0.69 -1.34 7.17
N PRO A 273 0.93 0.00 7.17
CA PRO A 273 -0.14 0.99 7.19
C PRO A 273 -1.25 0.77 6.15
N HIS A 274 -0.86 0.44 4.92
CA HIS A 274 -1.78 0.36 3.79
C HIS A 274 -2.65 -0.90 3.84
N ILE A 275 -2.05 -2.04 4.19
CA ILE A 275 -2.79 -3.29 4.35
C ILE A 275 -3.70 -3.26 5.59
N LEU A 276 -3.30 -2.62 6.69
CA LEU A 276 -4.16 -2.42 7.86
C LEU A 276 -5.34 -1.51 7.54
N ALA A 277 -5.10 -0.38 6.87
CA ALA A 277 -6.16 0.53 6.45
C ALA A 277 -7.16 -0.17 5.52
N LEU A 278 -6.68 -1.00 4.58
CA LEU A 278 -7.55 -1.80 3.72
C LEU A 278 -8.35 -2.85 4.51
N LEU A 279 -7.71 -3.57 5.45
CA LEU A 279 -8.41 -4.56 6.29
C LEU A 279 -9.55 -3.93 7.09
N PHE A 280 -9.29 -2.83 7.80
CA PHE A 280 -10.32 -2.16 8.60
C PHE A 280 -11.46 -1.61 7.73
N ASN A 281 -11.12 -0.94 6.62
CA ASN A 281 -12.09 -0.33 5.73
C ASN A 281 -12.89 -1.35 4.90
N ALA A 282 -12.29 -2.46 4.48
CA ALA A 282 -13.04 -3.49 3.77
C ALA A 282 -14.00 -4.24 4.73
N THR A 283 -13.69 -4.31 6.03
CA THR A 283 -14.53 -5.03 7.01
C THR A 283 -15.88 -4.33 7.21
N ILE A 284 -15.92 -3.00 7.08
CA ILE A 284 -17.15 -2.22 7.29
C ILE A 284 -18.14 -2.27 6.10
N VAL A 285 -17.79 -2.96 5.02
CA VAL A 285 -18.61 -3.08 3.80
C VAL A 285 -19.93 -3.81 4.07
N ASP A 286 -19.98 -4.72 5.04
CA ASP A 286 -21.19 -5.47 5.41
C ASP A 286 -22.09 -4.65 6.35
N PRO A 287 -23.24 -4.11 5.86
CA PRO A 287 -24.13 -3.30 6.69
C PRO A 287 -24.96 -4.12 7.68
N THR A 288 -24.99 -5.45 7.53
CA THR A 288 -25.89 -6.34 8.25
C THR A 288 -25.18 -6.97 9.44
N SER A 289 -23.96 -7.45 9.23
CA SER A 289 -23.16 -8.09 10.29
C SER A 289 -22.42 -7.08 11.17
N VAL A 290 -22.07 -5.90 10.65
CA VAL A 290 -21.25 -4.93 11.40
C VAL A 290 -22.15 -3.85 12.01
N PRO A 291 -22.27 -3.78 13.36
CA PRO A 291 -23.06 -2.72 14.00
C PRO A 291 -22.42 -1.35 13.78
N ILE A 292 -23.23 -0.29 13.84
CA ILE A 292 -22.78 1.07 13.50
C ILE A 292 -21.61 1.55 14.37
N MET A 293 -21.56 1.15 15.64
CA MET A 293 -20.47 1.47 16.55
C MET A 293 -19.16 0.79 16.13
N ALA A 294 -19.22 -0.50 15.79
CA ALA A 294 -18.04 -1.22 15.28
C ALA A 294 -17.56 -0.64 13.95
N MET A 295 -18.50 -0.21 13.08
CA MET A 295 -18.14 0.50 11.85
C MET A 295 -17.39 1.80 12.15
N ALA A 296 -17.86 2.61 13.10
CA ALA A 296 -17.21 3.85 13.49
C ALA A 296 -15.79 3.62 14.01
N ILE A 297 -15.61 2.63 14.89
CA ILE A 297 -14.31 2.25 15.46
C ILE A 297 -13.37 1.80 14.33
N LEU A 298 -13.81 0.90 13.46
CA LEU A 298 -13.00 0.39 12.35
C LEU A 298 -12.63 1.49 11.35
N ALA A 299 -13.55 2.40 11.03
CA ALA A 299 -13.30 3.54 10.15
C ALA A 299 -12.24 4.49 10.75
N ILE A 300 -12.35 4.81 12.04
CA ILE A 300 -11.32 5.57 12.77
C ILE A 300 -9.99 4.82 12.74
N CYS A 301 -10.01 3.50 12.99
CA CYS A 301 -8.80 2.69 12.95
C CYS A 301 -8.15 2.67 11.56
N GLY A 302 -8.94 2.66 10.49
CA GLY A 302 -8.46 2.77 9.11
C GLY A 302 -7.69 4.06 8.86
N LEU A 303 -8.25 5.21 9.27
CA LEU A 303 -7.62 6.53 9.10
C LEU A 303 -6.37 6.70 9.98
N LEU A 304 -6.37 6.15 11.19
CA LEU A 304 -5.22 6.18 12.10
C LEU A 304 -4.14 5.15 11.74
N ALA A 305 -4.47 4.13 10.94
CA ALA A 305 -3.49 3.22 10.35
C ALA A 305 -2.81 3.88 9.14
N SER A 306 -3.60 4.47 8.24
CA SER A 306 -3.11 5.29 7.13
C SER A 306 -4.13 6.35 6.70
N GLU A 307 -3.63 7.56 6.53
CA GLU A 307 -4.33 8.71 5.95
C GLU A 307 -4.93 8.40 4.56
N THR A 308 -4.32 7.47 3.84
CA THR A 308 -4.70 7.05 2.49
C THR A 308 -5.98 6.22 2.48
N GLY A 309 -6.37 5.68 3.64
CA GLY A 309 -7.61 4.93 3.81
C GLY A 309 -8.86 5.75 3.52
N ILE A 310 -8.79 7.09 3.57
CA ILE A 310 -9.93 7.97 3.22
C ILE A 310 -10.41 7.75 1.77
N PHE A 311 -9.50 7.39 0.87
CA PHE A 311 -9.85 7.13 -0.54
C PHE A 311 -10.66 5.84 -0.72
N HIS A 312 -10.69 4.95 0.28
CA HIS A 312 -11.51 3.72 0.24
C HIS A 312 -13.00 3.99 0.48
N TYR A 313 -13.36 5.10 1.15
CA TYR A 313 -14.73 5.34 1.62
C TYR A 313 -15.79 5.39 0.51
N PRO A 314 -15.57 6.04 -0.66
CA PRO A 314 -16.52 5.96 -1.76
C PRO A 314 -16.79 4.53 -2.21
N ALA A 315 -15.74 3.71 -2.34
CA ALA A 315 -15.86 2.31 -2.73
C ALA A 315 -16.64 1.49 -1.70
N ILE A 316 -16.40 1.72 -0.40
CA ILE A 316 -17.17 1.10 0.69
C ILE A 316 -18.64 1.47 0.61
N VAL A 317 -18.96 2.75 0.45
CA VAL A 317 -20.35 3.26 0.39
C VAL A 317 -21.12 2.61 -0.76
N PHE A 318 -20.55 2.58 -1.97
CA PHE A 318 -21.22 1.94 -3.11
C PHE A 318 -21.34 0.42 -2.93
N THR A 319 -20.31 -0.24 -2.38
CA THR A 319 -20.35 -1.69 -2.13
C THR A 319 -21.42 -2.04 -1.09
N MET A 320 -21.49 -1.28 0.01
CA MET A 320 -22.51 -1.42 1.05
C MET A 320 -23.92 -1.15 0.52
N THR A 321 -24.07 -0.14 -0.36
CA THR A 321 -25.35 0.15 -1.05
C THR A 321 -25.80 -1.04 -1.90
N ALA A 322 -24.88 -1.60 -2.70
CA ALA A 322 -25.18 -2.72 -3.58
C ALA A 322 -25.59 -3.98 -2.80
N ILE A 323 -24.89 -4.29 -1.71
CA ILE A 323 -25.22 -5.41 -0.81
C ILE A 323 -26.62 -5.22 -0.22
N ARG A 324 -26.90 -4.04 0.36
CA ARG A 324 -28.19 -3.78 1.02
C ARG A 324 -29.36 -3.74 0.04
N TYR A 325 -29.16 -3.14 -1.13
CA TYR A 325 -30.17 -3.13 -2.20
C TYR A 325 -30.54 -4.55 -2.60
N ARG A 326 -29.54 -5.41 -2.79
CA ARG A 326 -29.73 -6.83 -3.14
C ARG A 326 -30.48 -7.58 -2.05
N GLU A 327 -30.10 -7.43 -0.78
CA GLU A 327 -30.81 -8.05 0.35
C GLU A 327 -32.30 -7.67 0.39
N LEU A 328 -32.61 -6.38 0.34
CA LEU A 328 -33.99 -5.90 0.36
C LEU A 328 -34.79 -6.39 -0.85
N HIS A 329 -34.17 -6.38 -2.04
CA HIS A 329 -34.77 -6.90 -3.25
C HIS A 329 -35.09 -8.40 -3.14
N ASN A 330 -34.16 -9.21 -2.62
CA ASN A 330 -34.38 -10.65 -2.42
C ASN A 330 -35.52 -10.90 -1.42
N ASN A 331 -35.54 -10.18 -0.29
CA ASN A 331 -36.60 -10.29 0.71
C ASN A 331 -37.98 -9.94 0.13
N TYR A 332 -38.06 -8.85 -0.64
CA TYR A 332 -39.29 -8.45 -1.33
C TYR A 332 -39.78 -9.54 -2.30
N MET A 333 -38.86 -10.15 -3.05
CA MET A 333 -39.20 -11.23 -3.99
C MET A 333 -39.66 -12.51 -3.28
N THR A 334 -39.08 -12.86 -2.14
CA THR A 334 -39.53 -13.98 -1.31
C THR A 334 -40.93 -13.74 -0.75
N MET A 335 -41.17 -12.57 -0.14
CA MET A 335 -42.50 -12.19 0.37
C MET A 335 -43.57 -12.23 -0.73
N LYS A 336 -43.25 -11.73 -1.92
CA LYS A 336 -44.16 -11.78 -3.07
C LYS A 336 -44.47 -13.22 -3.52
N LYS A 337 -43.49 -14.12 -3.47
CA LYS A 337 -43.69 -15.55 -3.77
C LYS A 337 -44.59 -16.22 -2.73
N GLU A 338 -44.44 -15.87 -1.46
CA GLU A 338 -45.26 -16.42 -0.35
C GLU A 338 -46.71 -15.96 -0.43
N VAL A 339 -46.95 -14.65 -0.57
CA VAL A 339 -48.30 -14.09 -0.78
C VAL A 339 -48.96 -14.68 -2.03
N GLY A 340 -48.19 -14.87 -3.11
CA GLY A 340 -48.69 -15.50 -4.33
C GLY A 340 -49.04 -16.99 -4.18
N LYS A 341 -48.42 -17.71 -3.23
CA LYS A 341 -48.79 -19.09 -2.89
C LYS A 341 -50.05 -19.11 -2.02
N GLU A 342 -50.13 -18.23 -1.03
CA GLU A 342 -51.27 -18.13 -0.11
C GLU A 342 -52.59 -17.77 -0.82
N ASN A 343 -52.53 -16.85 -1.79
CA ASN A 343 -53.67 -16.49 -2.66
C ASN A 343 -54.10 -17.59 -3.64
N ARG A 344 -53.26 -18.61 -3.87
CA ARG A 344 -53.61 -19.79 -4.70
C ARG A 344 -54.22 -20.93 -3.89
N THR A 345 -53.96 -20.97 -2.58
CA THR A 345 -54.44 -22.01 -1.66
C THR A 345 -55.71 -21.64 -0.91
N SER A 346 -56.15 -20.38 -0.96
CA SER A 346 -57.38 -19.90 -0.32
C SER A 346 -58.52 -19.74 -1.33
N THR A 347 -59.66 -20.40 -1.07
CA THR A 347 -60.93 -20.16 -1.79
C THR A 347 -61.40 -18.72 -1.58
N PRO A 348 -61.93 -18.04 -2.62
CA PRO A 348 -62.29 -16.63 -2.52
C PRO A 348 -63.53 -16.46 -1.64
N MET A 349 -63.36 -15.86 -0.46
CA MET A 349 -64.45 -15.27 0.33
C MET A 349 -64.56 -13.78 -0.04
N PRO A 350 -65.76 -13.24 -0.31
CA PRO A 350 -65.91 -11.83 -0.62
C PRO A 350 -65.88 -10.99 0.66
N ASN A 351 -65.26 -9.80 0.53
CA ASN A 351 -65.23 -8.70 1.49
C ASN A 351 -64.47 -8.90 2.80
N GLN A 352 -63.16 -8.64 2.73
CA GLN A 352 -62.54 -7.72 3.68
C GLN A 352 -61.79 -6.62 2.93
N GLN A 353 -62.27 -5.40 3.10
CA GLN A 353 -61.62 -4.16 2.73
C GLN A 353 -60.31 -4.06 3.53
N SER A 354 -59.23 -4.61 2.98
CA SER A 354 -57.89 -4.43 3.54
C SER A 354 -57.46 -2.99 3.26
N THR A 355 -57.51 -2.16 4.29
CA THR A 355 -56.77 -0.91 4.44
C THR A 355 -55.27 -1.20 4.35
N SER A 356 -54.75 -1.41 3.14
CA SER A 356 -53.31 -1.47 2.87
C SER A 356 -52.87 -0.21 2.15
N SER A 357 -52.87 0.90 2.89
CA SER A 357 -52.06 2.07 2.56
C SER A 357 -50.57 1.75 2.80
N SER A 358 -50.04 0.71 2.13
CA SER A 358 -48.61 0.42 2.16
C SER A 358 -47.90 1.47 1.29
N SER A 359 -47.32 2.46 1.95
CA SER A 359 -46.49 3.51 1.36
C SER A 359 -45.55 2.96 0.29
N THR A 360 -45.79 3.34 -0.96
CA THR A 360 -45.09 2.90 -2.17
C THR A 360 -43.66 3.46 -2.27
N ARG A 361 -42.81 3.26 -1.25
CA ARG A 361 -41.39 3.63 -1.34
C ARG A 361 -40.68 2.68 -2.30
N SER A 362 -39.89 3.24 -3.22
CA SER A 362 -38.98 2.45 -4.06
C SER A 362 -37.95 1.71 -3.18
N ILE A 363 -37.63 0.47 -3.54
CA ILE A 363 -36.60 -0.36 -2.86
C ILE A 363 -35.28 0.40 -2.76
N LEU A 364 -34.94 1.21 -3.76
CA LEU A 364 -33.74 2.05 -3.75
C LEU A 364 -33.80 3.14 -2.69
N THR A 365 -34.95 3.81 -2.55
CA THR A 365 -35.16 4.83 -1.52
C THR A 365 -35.07 4.21 -0.13
N GLU A 366 -35.68 3.05 0.08
CA GLU A 366 -35.58 2.30 1.33
C GLU A 366 -34.12 1.93 1.64
N THR A 367 -33.39 1.42 0.66
CA THR A 367 -31.96 1.12 0.76
C THR A 367 -31.16 2.33 1.26
N ILE A 368 -31.28 3.47 0.57
CA ILE A 368 -30.55 4.70 0.91
C ILE A 368 -30.94 5.19 2.31
N THR A 369 -32.24 5.21 2.64
CA THR A 369 -32.69 5.65 3.96
C THR A 369 -32.19 4.76 5.09
N SER A 370 -32.09 3.44 4.85
CA SER A 370 -31.57 2.49 5.85
C SER A 370 -30.06 2.65 6.12
N LEU A 371 -29.29 3.12 5.14
CA LEU A 371 -27.85 3.30 5.25
C LEU A 371 -27.43 4.74 5.56
N LEU A 372 -28.37 5.69 5.51
CA LEU A 372 -28.10 7.12 5.73
C LEU A 372 -27.32 7.42 7.02
N PRO A 373 -27.64 6.80 8.20
CA PRO A 373 -26.86 7.03 9.42
C PRO A 373 -25.39 6.61 9.27
N ARG A 374 -25.11 5.55 8.52
CA ARG A 374 -23.75 5.06 8.26
C ARG A 374 -22.98 6.03 7.36
N TYR A 375 -23.63 6.58 6.34
CA TYR A 375 -23.02 7.57 5.44
C TYR A 375 -22.68 8.86 6.17
N ILE A 376 -23.64 9.40 6.95
CA ILE A 376 -23.43 10.60 7.75
C ILE A 376 -22.25 10.38 8.70
N LEU A 377 -22.19 9.23 9.36
CA LEU A 377 -21.12 8.92 10.29
C LEU A 377 -19.74 8.82 9.61
N LEU A 378 -19.64 8.19 8.44
CA LEU A 378 -18.39 8.14 7.67
C LEU A 378 -17.92 9.54 7.22
N ILE A 379 -18.86 10.39 6.80
CA ILE A 379 -18.56 11.79 6.43
C ILE A 379 -18.10 12.58 7.65
N LEU A 380 -18.77 12.43 8.80
CA LEU A 380 -18.37 13.07 10.05
C LEU A 380 -16.97 12.63 10.48
N ILE A 381 -16.69 11.32 10.51
CA ILE A 381 -15.37 10.79 10.86
C ILE A 381 -14.28 11.34 9.93
N SER A 382 -14.54 11.34 8.62
CA SER A 382 -13.60 11.90 7.62
C SER A 382 -13.36 13.38 7.84
N SER A 383 -14.43 14.14 8.07
CA SER A 383 -14.38 15.59 8.25
C SER A 383 -13.65 15.94 9.54
N THR A 384 -13.96 15.27 10.65
CA THR A 384 -13.28 15.44 11.94
C THR A 384 -11.78 15.12 11.81
N TYR A 385 -11.42 14.03 11.12
CA TYR A 385 -10.03 13.69 10.86
C TYR A 385 -9.31 14.80 10.07
N LEU A 386 -9.89 15.28 8.96
CA LEU A 386 -9.29 16.33 8.16
C LEU A 386 -9.20 17.68 8.90
N ILE A 387 -10.24 18.05 9.66
CA ILE A 387 -10.25 19.26 10.49
C ILE A 387 -9.17 19.17 11.56
N TYR A 388 -9.06 18.05 12.28
CA TYR A 388 -8.00 17.83 13.27
C TYR A 388 -6.62 18.00 12.65
N ARG A 389 -6.39 17.37 11.49
CA ARG A 389 -5.12 17.46 10.77
C ARG A 389 -4.80 18.89 10.32
N TYR A 390 -5.83 19.65 9.95
CA TYR A 390 -5.71 21.03 9.48
C TYR A 390 -5.38 21.97 10.63
N CYS A 391 -6.13 21.87 11.74
CA CYS A 391 -5.90 22.67 12.94
C CYS A 391 -4.51 22.46 13.53
N ASN A 392 -3.98 21.23 13.48
CA ASN A 392 -2.64 20.91 14.00
C ASN A 392 -1.51 21.18 13.01
N ASN A 393 -1.79 21.83 11.87
CA ASN A 393 -0.83 22.12 10.80
C ASN A 393 -0.03 20.88 10.35
N THR A 394 -0.65 19.70 10.42
CA THR A 394 -0.04 18.44 9.97
C THR A 394 -0.36 18.13 8.50
N LEU A 395 -1.23 18.93 7.88
CA LEU A 395 -1.57 18.86 6.45
C LEU A 395 -0.65 19.70 5.56
N SER A 396 -0.10 20.80 6.09
CA SER A 396 0.87 21.59 5.33
C SER A 396 2.27 21.04 5.60
N ILE A 397 2.90 20.51 4.56
CA ILE A 397 4.34 20.31 4.54
C ILE A 397 4.86 21.65 4.00
N PRO A 398 5.33 22.58 4.85
CA PRO A 398 6.05 23.75 4.35
C PRO A 398 7.25 23.24 3.56
N ASP A 399 7.46 23.82 2.39
CA ASP A 399 8.38 23.39 1.35
C ASP A 399 9.64 22.71 1.91
N GLY A 400 9.81 21.41 1.63
CA GLY A 400 10.94 20.65 2.12
C GLY A 400 10.64 19.32 2.79
N LEU A 401 9.64 18.58 2.29
CA LEU A 401 9.71 17.12 2.41
C LEU A 401 9.06 16.32 1.27
N ILE A 402 8.00 16.86 0.66
CA ILE A 402 7.71 16.48 -0.73
C ILE A 402 8.77 17.20 -1.55
N ARG A 403 9.76 16.46 -2.05
CA ARG A 403 10.60 17.04 -3.10
C ARG A 403 9.65 17.42 -4.24
N PRO A 404 9.77 18.61 -4.85
CA PRO A 404 9.17 18.91 -6.17
C PRO A 404 9.35 17.71 -7.14
N ALA A 405 10.45 16.99 -6.93
CA ALA A 405 10.87 15.79 -7.61
C ALA A 405 10.15 14.44 -7.30
N GLU A 406 9.07 14.37 -6.50
CA GLU A 406 8.30 13.11 -6.32
C GLU A 406 7.23 12.89 -7.41
N ASN A 407 6.88 13.95 -8.13
CA ASN A 407 6.17 13.86 -9.40
C ASN A 407 6.57 15.06 -10.26
N PRO A 408 7.48 14.90 -11.24
CA PRO A 408 7.99 16.02 -12.05
C PRO A 408 6.88 16.71 -12.86
N PHE A 409 5.75 16.04 -13.05
CA PHE A 409 4.58 16.61 -13.73
C PHE A 409 3.76 17.55 -12.86
N TYR A 410 3.94 17.51 -11.53
CA TYR A 410 3.17 18.35 -10.62
C TYR A 410 3.65 19.81 -10.65
N ASP A 411 4.97 20.06 -10.66
CA ASP A 411 5.51 21.42 -10.71
C ASP A 411 5.24 22.10 -12.05
N LYS A 412 5.33 21.34 -13.15
CA LYS A 412 4.94 21.81 -14.49
C LYS A 412 3.45 22.17 -14.56
N ALA A 413 2.60 21.52 -13.76
CA ALA A 413 1.16 21.75 -13.73
C ALA A 413 0.71 22.92 -12.84
N TYR A 414 1.57 23.42 -11.94
CA TYR A 414 1.18 24.40 -10.91
C TYR A 414 1.97 25.73 -10.97
N ASN A 415 3.24 25.70 -11.40
CA ASN A 415 4.09 26.88 -11.42
C ASN A 415 4.16 27.49 -12.83
N ASN A 416 3.35 28.54 -13.08
CA ASN A 416 3.41 29.38 -14.29
C ASN A 416 4.74 30.14 -14.47
N LEU A 417 5.67 30.03 -13.51
CA LEU A 417 6.99 30.66 -13.54
C LEU A 417 8.07 29.80 -14.23
N HIS A 418 7.81 28.53 -14.53
CA HIS A 418 8.75 27.71 -15.29
C HIS A 418 8.49 27.86 -16.80
N PRO A 419 9.55 27.98 -17.63
CA PRO A 419 9.45 28.18 -19.08
C PRO A 419 8.78 27.02 -19.85
N HIS A 420 8.46 25.90 -19.18
CA HIS A 420 7.80 24.71 -19.72
C HIS A 420 6.58 24.27 -18.88
N SER A 421 5.72 25.20 -18.48
CA SER A 421 4.47 24.87 -17.78
C SER A 421 3.45 24.21 -18.71
N TRP A 422 2.69 23.23 -18.19
CA TRP A 422 1.70 22.48 -18.96
C TRP A 422 0.41 23.26 -19.13
N THR A 423 -0.18 23.18 -20.33
CA THR A 423 -1.60 23.53 -20.50
C THR A 423 -2.47 22.48 -19.81
N TRP A 424 -3.71 22.84 -19.45
CA TRP A 424 -4.67 21.92 -18.83
C TRP A 424 -4.93 20.68 -19.71
N ALA A 425 -4.85 20.81 -21.04
CA ALA A 425 -5.03 19.72 -21.98
C ALA A 425 -3.84 18.73 -21.94
N TRP A 426 -2.61 19.25 -21.95
CA TRP A 426 -1.40 18.41 -21.81
C TRP A 426 -1.32 17.70 -20.46
N ARG A 427 -1.81 18.36 -19.41
CA ARG A 427 -1.98 17.74 -18.09
C ARG A 427 -2.94 16.56 -18.15
N LEU A 428 -4.12 16.74 -18.73
CA LEU A 428 -5.11 15.67 -18.87
C LEU A 428 -4.55 14.49 -19.65
N ILE A 429 -3.85 14.77 -20.76
CA ILE A 429 -3.23 13.75 -21.60
C ILE A 429 -2.20 12.92 -20.82
N ASN A 430 -1.20 13.56 -20.21
CA ASN A 430 -0.14 12.85 -19.48
C ASN A 430 -0.69 12.07 -18.28
N TYR A 431 -1.57 12.67 -17.47
CA TYR A 431 -2.17 11.97 -16.34
C TYR A 431 -3.13 10.86 -16.76
N SER A 432 -3.81 10.95 -17.90
CA SER A 432 -4.65 9.86 -18.41
C SER A 432 -3.84 8.60 -18.72
N TYR A 433 -2.62 8.76 -19.25
CA TYR A 433 -1.70 7.65 -19.48
C TYR A 433 -1.21 7.05 -18.16
N ILE A 434 -0.83 7.88 -17.20
CA ILE A 434 -0.40 7.40 -15.87
C ILE A 434 -1.53 6.61 -15.21
N VAL A 435 -2.75 7.15 -15.15
CA VAL A 435 -3.91 6.43 -14.57
C VAL A 435 -4.15 5.12 -15.31
N SER A 436 -4.03 5.11 -16.64
CA SER A 436 -4.18 3.90 -17.47
C SER A 436 -3.18 2.80 -17.15
N LEU A 437 -1.92 3.16 -16.89
CA LEU A 437 -0.90 2.19 -16.43
C LEU A 437 -1.31 1.53 -15.11
N HIS A 438 -1.93 2.28 -14.19
CA HIS A 438 -2.35 1.77 -12.88
C HIS A 438 -3.63 0.94 -12.96
N ILE A 439 -4.54 1.29 -13.86
CA ILE A 439 -5.68 0.44 -14.20
C ILE A 439 -5.17 -0.88 -14.75
N MET A 440 -4.26 -0.90 -15.73
CA MET A 440 -3.70 -2.17 -16.24
C MET A 440 -3.00 -2.98 -15.15
N LYS A 441 -2.30 -2.30 -14.24
CA LYS A 441 -1.64 -2.93 -13.09
C LYS A 441 -2.64 -3.59 -12.13
N SER A 442 -3.85 -3.06 -11.97
CA SER A 442 -4.91 -3.70 -11.17
C SER A 442 -5.51 -4.95 -11.81
N PHE A 443 -5.26 -5.18 -13.11
CA PHE A 443 -5.54 -6.41 -13.84
C PHE A 443 -4.32 -7.36 -13.90
N GLY A 444 -3.23 -7.05 -13.19
CA GLY A 444 -2.00 -7.85 -13.19
C GLY A 444 -1.13 -7.66 -14.44
N VAL A 445 -1.38 -6.63 -15.25
CA VAL A 445 -0.60 -6.32 -16.46
C VAL A 445 0.38 -5.18 -16.17
N GLU A 446 1.67 -5.46 -16.27
CA GLU A 446 2.74 -4.51 -15.99
C GLU A 446 3.45 -4.09 -17.28
N ILE A 447 3.21 -2.85 -17.73
CA ILE A 447 3.80 -2.31 -18.97
C ILE A 447 5.19 -1.72 -18.71
N VAL A 448 5.34 -0.94 -17.63
CA VAL A 448 6.60 -0.25 -17.27
C VAL A 448 7.48 -1.10 -16.33
N GLY A 449 6.91 -2.15 -15.74
CA GLY A 449 7.55 -2.95 -14.69
C GLY A 449 7.08 -2.59 -13.28
N SER A 450 7.46 -3.42 -12.31
CA SER A 450 7.16 -3.21 -10.88
C SER A 450 8.13 -2.19 -10.25
N SER A 451 7.80 -1.61 -9.08
CA SER A 451 8.69 -0.66 -8.36
C SER A 451 9.04 0.67 -9.05
N HIS A 452 8.34 1.09 -10.11
CA HIS A 452 8.55 2.43 -10.64
C HIS A 452 7.96 3.48 -9.67
N GLU A 453 8.78 4.43 -9.24
CA GLU A 453 8.32 5.61 -8.53
C GLU A 453 7.90 6.71 -9.53
N TYR A 454 7.00 7.60 -9.12
CA TYR A 454 6.64 8.76 -9.95
C TYR A 454 7.67 9.89 -9.86
N GLY A 455 8.59 9.81 -8.91
CA GLY A 455 9.68 10.76 -8.79
C GLY A 455 10.75 10.45 -9.82
N TYR A 456 11.22 11.47 -10.53
CA TYR A 456 12.33 11.40 -11.49
C TYR A 456 12.07 10.51 -12.72
N ASP A 457 11.39 11.09 -13.72
CA ASP A 457 11.43 10.73 -15.16
C ASP A 457 11.31 9.24 -15.53
N CYS A 458 10.68 8.41 -14.67
CA CYS A 458 10.39 7.00 -14.98
C CYS A 458 9.32 6.87 -16.07
N ILE A 459 8.36 7.79 -16.08
CA ILE A 459 7.38 7.94 -17.14
C ILE A 459 7.72 9.26 -17.83
N HIS A 460 8.24 9.19 -19.05
CA HIS A 460 8.56 10.39 -19.82
C HIS A 460 7.29 11.15 -20.21
N GLU A 461 7.41 12.47 -20.25
CA GLU A 461 6.40 13.35 -20.81
C GLU A 461 6.03 12.92 -22.25
N MET A 462 4.75 13.05 -22.58
CA MET A 462 4.29 12.99 -23.96
C MET A 462 4.40 14.39 -24.57
N GLU A 463 5.29 14.53 -25.55
CA GLU A 463 5.54 15.80 -26.26
C GLU A 463 4.63 15.96 -27.50
N SER A 464 3.99 14.87 -27.97
CA SER A 464 3.21 14.87 -29.20
C SER A 464 1.93 14.04 -29.08
N LEU A 465 0.88 14.49 -29.78
CA LEU A 465 -0.38 13.74 -29.94
C LEU A 465 -0.24 12.51 -30.86
N ARG A 466 0.90 12.35 -31.54
CA ARG A 466 1.22 11.16 -32.34
C ARG A 466 1.92 10.07 -31.54
N ASP A 467 2.11 10.29 -30.23
CA ASP A 467 2.71 9.30 -29.35
C ASP A 467 1.81 8.07 -29.22
N GLY A 468 2.33 6.89 -29.57
CA GLY A 468 1.59 5.62 -29.53
C GLY A 468 1.11 5.26 -28.13
N ARG A 469 1.70 5.83 -27.07
CA ARG A 469 1.26 5.65 -25.67
C ARG A 469 -0.18 6.10 -25.44
N LEU A 470 -0.72 7.02 -26.26
CA LEU A 470 -2.10 7.50 -26.18
C LEU A 470 -3.16 6.44 -26.54
N VAL A 471 -2.77 5.38 -27.23
CA VAL A 471 -3.68 4.29 -27.61
C VAL A 471 -4.26 3.61 -26.36
N LEU A 472 -3.44 3.43 -25.32
CA LEU A 472 -3.84 2.77 -24.08
C LEU A 472 -4.99 3.51 -23.36
N PRO A 473 -4.87 4.81 -22.99
CA PRO A 473 -5.96 5.54 -22.36
C PRO A 473 -7.20 5.64 -23.25
N MET A 474 -7.04 5.71 -24.58
CA MET A 474 -8.18 5.72 -25.51
C MET A 474 -8.97 4.41 -25.47
N ILE A 475 -8.28 3.26 -25.56
CA ILE A 475 -8.92 1.93 -25.49
C ILE A 475 -9.61 1.74 -24.14
N LEU A 476 -8.93 2.07 -23.04
CA LEU A 476 -9.52 1.93 -21.70
C LEU A 476 -10.73 2.84 -21.51
N SER A 477 -10.68 4.06 -22.02
CA SER A 477 -11.83 4.98 -21.98
C SER A 477 -13.02 4.46 -22.80
N LEU A 478 -12.77 3.86 -23.96
CA LEU A 478 -13.81 3.21 -24.77
C LEU A 478 -14.41 2.00 -24.05
N LEU A 479 -13.59 1.16 -23.42
CA LEU A 479 -14.05 -0.02 -22.68
C LEU A 479 -14.87 0.37 -21.43
N LEU A 480 -14.36 1.31 -20.63
CA LEU A 480 -15.06 1.79 -19.43
C LEU A 480 -16.32 2.57 -19.80
N GLY A 481 -16.26 3.41 -20.83
CA GLY A 481 -17.43 4.12 -21.36
C GLY A 481 -18.49 3.16 -21.90
N GLY A 482 -18.07 2.15 -22.67
CA GLY A 482 -18.95 1.08 -23.14
C GLY A 482 -19.59 0.30 -22.00
N PHE A 483 -18.84 0.02 -20.93
CA PHE A 483 -19.37 -0.63 -19.73
C PHE A 483 -20.42 0.21 -19.01
N VAL A 484 -20.22 1.54 -18.91
CA VAL A 484 -21.22 2.47 -18.36
C VAL A 484 -22.48 2.49 -19.22
N VAL A 485 -22.34 2.61 -20.55
CA VAL A 485 -23.47 2.58 -21.49
C VAL A 485 -24.23 1.25 -21.41
N TRP A 486 -23.51 0.13 -21.35
CA TRP A 486 -24.10 -1.20 -21.18
C TRP A 486 -24.86 -1.33 -19.85
N SER A 487 -24.32 -0.79 -18.76
CA SER A 487 -25.01 -0.84 -17.46
C SER A 487 -26.38 -0.17 -17.51
N TRP A 488 -26.51 0.90 -18.30
CA TRP A 488 -27.73 1.66 -18.48
C TRP A 488 -28.70 1.04 -19.51
N HIS A 489 -28.19 0.64 -20.68
CA HIS A 489 -29.01 0.22 -21.84
C HIS A 489 -29.04 -1.28 -22.12
N GLY A 490 -28.22 -2.11 -21.46
CA GLY A 490 -28.00 -3.51 -21.81
C GLY A 490 -29.24 -4.41 -21.85
N GLY A 491 -30.32 -4.04 -21.16
CA GLY A 491 -31.59 -4.79 -21.18
C GLY A 491 -32.47 -4.52 -22.40
N LEU A 492 -32.30 -3.38 -23.12
CA LEU A 492 -33.16 -3.03 -24.26
C LEU A 492 -32.95 -3.94 -25.48
N TRP A 493 -31.77 -4.51 -25.62
CA TRP A 493 -31.38 -5.28 -26.81
C TRP A 493 -31.94 -6.70 -26.85
N SER A 494 -32.47 -7.22 -25.74
CA SER A 494 -33.08 -8.55 -25.67
C SER A 494 -34.55 -8.58 -26.11
N GLU A 495 -35.21 -7.42 -26.21
CA GLU A 495 -36.67 -7.31 -26.41
C GLU A 495 -37.08 -7.27 -27.90
N ALA A 496 -36.13 -7.11 -28.82
CA ALA A 496 -36.40 -7.01 -30.25
C ALA A 496 -36.83 -8.34 -30.92
N THR A 497 -36.99 -9.44 -30.17
CA THR A 497 -37.20 -10.79 -30.76
C THR A 497 -38.49 -11.50 -30.36
N THR A 498 -39.36 -10.91 -29.53
CA THR A 498 -40.62 -11.57 -29.14
C THR A 498 -41.81 -10.62 -29.16
N SER A 499 -42.45 -10.47 -30.32
CA SER A 499 -43.79 -9.88 -30.42
C SER A 499 -44.73 -10.81 -31.18
N SER A 500 -45.69 -11.45 -30.49
CA SER A 500 -46.92 -12.00 -31.07
C SER A 500 -47.93 -12.32 -29.95
N GLY A 501 -49.12 -11.69 -29.98
CA GLY A 501 -50.27 -11.95 -29.09
C GLY A 501 -50.85 -10.67 -28.46
N ASP A 502 -52.10 -10.33 -28.77
CA ASP A 502 -52.68 -8.98 -28.59
C ASP A 502 -53.59 -8.78 -27.35
N ASP A 503 -53.95 -9.82 -26.59
CA ASP A 503 -54.79 -9.66 -25.39
C ASP A 503 -53.98 -9.83 -24.09
N GLY A 504 -53.81 -8.74 -23.34
CA GLY A 504 -52.98 -8.65 -22.12
C GLY A 504 -51.84 -7.61 -22.18
N ARG A 505 -51.78 -6.83 -23.27
CA ARG A 505 -50.67 -5.97 -23.67
C ARG A 505 -50.26 -4.91 -22.63
N GLU A 506 -51.20 -4.30 -21.91
CA GLU A 506 -50.90 -3.22 -20.94
C GLU A 506 -50.28 -3.73 -19.64
N GLU A 507 -50.86 -4.76 -19.03
CA GLU A 507 -50.39 -5.32 -17.76
C GLU A 507 -49.07 -6.07 -17.97
N TYR A 508 -48.94 -6.79 -19.09
CA TYR A 508 -47.68 -7.40 -19.52
C TYR A 508 -46.59 -6.35 -19.74
N LYS A 509 -46.86 -5.27 -20.48
CA LYS A 509 -45.91 -4.15 -20.69
C LYS A 509 -45.50 -3.46 -19.40
N LYS A 510 -46.44 -3.25 -18.45
CA LYS A 510 -46.13 -2.66 -17.14
C LYS A 510 -45.24 -3.60 -16.31
N LYS A 511 -45.49 -4.90 -16.35
CA LYS A 511 -44.71 -5.92 -15.62
C LYS A 511 -43.31 -6.11 -16.20
N THR A 512 -43.15 -6.16 -17.52
CA THR A 512 -41.84 -6.24 -18.17
C THR A 512 -41.02 -4.97 -17.96
N LYS A 513 -41.64 -3.79 -18.07
CA LYS A 513 -40.98 -2.50 -17.79
C LYS A 513 -40.43 -2.43 -16.36
N LYS A 514 -41.24 -2.81 -15.36
CA LYS A 514 -40.82 -2.82 -13.95
C LYS A 514 -39.64 -3.78 -13.70
N MET A 515 -39.69 -4.97 -14.30
CA MET A 515 -38.61 -5.97 -14.19
C MET A 515 -37.30 -5.46 -14.84
N HIS A 516 -37.41 -4.77 -15.97
CA HIS A 516 -36.26 -4.17 -16.65
C HIS A 516 -35.62 -3.06 -15.83
N ASP A 517 -36.44 -2.19 -15.22
CA ASP A 517 -35.95 -1.10 -14.37
C ASP A 517 -35.19 -1.64 -13.14
N GLU A 518 -35.67 -2.72 -12.51
CA GLU A 518 -34.99 -3.37 -11.38
C GLU A 518 -33.64 -3.99 -11.78
N GLU A 519 -33.58 -4.70 -12.91
CA GLU A 519 -32.32 -5.26 -13.43
C GLU A 519 -31.33 -4.18 -13.88
N ARG A 520 -31.83 -3.06 -14.41
CA ARG A 520 -31.02 -1.88 -14.73
C ARG A 520 -30.39 -1.28 -13.47
N ILE A 521 -31.14 -1.13 -12.38
CA ILE A 521 -30.61 -0.61 -11.11
C ILE A 521 -29.48 -1.52 -10.58
N LYS A 522 -29.65 -2.85 -10.62
CA LYS A 522 -28.60 -3.80 -10.23
C LYS A 522 -27.32 -3.61 -11.06
N ARG A 523 -27.44 -3.53 -12.39
CA ARG A 523 -26.28 -3.32 -13.27
C ARG A 523 -25.57 -1.98 -13.00
N VAL A 524 -26.33 -0.91 -12.80
CA VAL A 524 -25.78 0.41 -12.48
C VAL A 524 -25.05 0.38 -11.14
N LEU A 525 -25.63 -0.24 -10.10
CA LEU A 525 -24.97 -0.38 -8.81
C LEU A 525 -23.66 -1.17 -8.93
N TYR A 526 -23.65 -2.30 -9.63
CA TYR A 526 -22.42 -3.06 -9.88
C TYR A 526 -21.37 -2.26 -10.65
N CYS A 527 -21.79 -1.46 -11.64
CA CYS A 527 -20.90 -0.55 -12.37
C CYS A 527 -20.28 0.50 -11.43
N LEU A 528 -21.10 1.12 -10.57
CA LEU A 528 -20.64 2.10 -9.58
C LEU A 528 -19.68 1.48 -8.56
N VAL A 529 -19.94 0.24 -8.11
CA VAL A 529 -19.02 -0.49 -7.24
C VAL A 529 -17.67 -0.67 -7.93
N PHE A 530 -17.65 -1.21 -9.16
CA PHE A 530 -16.39 -1.40 -9.89
C PHE A 530 -15.63 -0.09 -10.10
N LEU A 531 -16.30 0.95 -10.60
CA LEU A 531 -15.69 2.25 -10.87
C LEU A 531 -15.21 2.96 -9.61
N SER A 532 -15.90 2.81 -8.48
CA SER A 532 -15.47 3.43 -7.22
C SER A 532 -14.23 2.76 -6.63
N TRP A 533 -14.06 1.43 -6.78
CA TRP A 533 -12.80 0.76 -6.45
C TRP A 533 -11.65 1.18 -7.38
N MET A 534 -11.94 1.46 -8.65
CA MET A 534 -10.95 2.05 -9.57
C MET A 534 -10.63 3.51 -9.24
N ALA A 535 -11.60 4.28 -8.75
CA ALA A 535 -11.43 5.68 -8.36
C ALA A 535 -10.47 5.86 -7.17
N ILE A 536 -10.10 4.80 -6.45
CA ILE A 536 -9.01 4.84 -5.46
C ILE A 536 -7.67 5.22 -6.09
N LEU A 537 -7.52 5.05 -7.41
CA LEU A 537 -6.35 5.48 -8.18
C LEU A 537 -6.37 6.99 -8.50
N PHE A 538 -7.42 7.74 -8.15
CA PHE A 538 -7.51 9.19 -8.41
C PHE A 538 -6.38 10.05 -7.82
N PRO A 539 -5.78 9.73 -6.64
CA PRO A 539 -4.56 10.39 -6.18
C PRO A 539 -3.42 10.39 -7.23
N ILE A 540 -3.38 9.38 -8.10
CA ILE A 540 -2.37 9.21 -9.16
C ILE A 540 -2.71 10.07 -10.40
N SER A 541 -3.95 10.58 -10.52
CA SER A 541 -4.38 11.42 -11.65
C SER A 541 -3.85 12.85 -11.59
N GLY A 542 -3.03 13.18 -10.59
CA GLY A 542 -2.40 14.48 -10.44
C GLY A 542 -3.34 15.62 -10.05
N ILE A 543 -4.61 15.33 -9.75
CA ILE A 543 -5.61 16.34 -9.38
C ILE A 543 -5.38 16.82 -7.95
N LEU A 544 -4.91 15.93 -7.07
CA LEU A 544 -4.55 16.24 -5.70
C LEU A 544 -3.03 16.20 -5.55
N LYS A 545 -2.43 17.17 -4.83
CA LYS A 545 -1.04 17.06 -4.37
C LYS A 545 -1.02 16.01 -3.28
N VAL A 546 -0.50 14.84 -3.60
CA VAL A 546 -0.36 13.74 -2.66
C VAL A 546 1.12 13.35 -2.70
N GLY A 547 1.75 13.12 -1.54
CA GLY A 547 3.21 12.90 -1.42
C GLY A 547 3.70 11.61 -2.11
N THR A 548 4.87 11.07 -1.77
CA THR A 548 5.33 9.77 -2.31
C THR A 548 4.30 8.66 -2.09
N PHE A 549 3.52 8.37 -3.12
CA PHE A 549 2.82 7.11 -3.25
C PHE A 549 3.68 6.24 -4.15
N VAL A 550 4.25 5.19 -3.58
CA VAL A 550 4.67 4.09 -4.44
C VAL A 550 3.40 3.51 -5.05
N ALA A 551 3.31 3.60 -6.38
CA ALA A 551 2.20 3.16 -7.22
C ALA A 551 1.53 1.86 -6.73
N ASP A 552 2.36 0.90 -6.36
CA ASP A 552 2.00 -0.47 -6.02
C ASP A 552 1.09 -0.52 -4.78
N ARG A 553 1.27 0.40 -3.82
CA ARG A 553 0.54 0.43 -2.53
C ARG A 553 -0.93 0.84 -2.70
N ILE A 554 -1.22 1.81 -3.58
CA ILE A 554 -2.61 2.22 -3.87
C ILE A 554 -3.32 1.17 -4.71
N VAL A 555 -2.59 0.54 -5.64
CA VAL A 555 -3.16 -0.45 -6.55
C VAL A 555 -3.73 -1.65 -5.79
N VAL A 556 -3.17 -2.04 -4.64
CA VAL A 556 -3.71 -3.14 -3.81
C VAL A 556 -5.22 -2.97 -3.55
N ALA A 557 -5.67 -1.78 -3.16
CA ALA A 557 -7.09 -1.54 -2.91
C ALA A 557 -7.92 -1.67 -4.20
N SER A 558 -7.43 -1.15 -5.33
CA SER A 558 -8.13 -1.28 -6.62
C SER A 558 -8.26 -2.74 -7.08
N THR A 559 -7.28 -3.60 -6.77
CA THR A 559 -7.34 -5.04 -7.09
C THR A 559 -8.45 -5.78 -6.33
N PHE A 560 -8.91 -5.24 -5.20
CA PHE A 560 -10.05 -5.77 -4.46
C PHE A 560 -11.30 -5.80 -5.35
N GLY A 561 -11.55 -4.71 -6.08
CA GLY A 561 -12.65 -4.61 -7.05
C GLY A 561 -12.42 -5.49 -8.29
N THR A 562 -11.24 -5.41 -8.92
CA THR A 562 -10.97 -6.17 -10.16
C THR A 562 -11.08 -7.67 -9.95
N CYS A 563 -10.51 -8.23 -8.88
CA CYS A 563 -10.53 -9.66 -8.63
C CYS A 563 -11.97 -10.19 -8.44
N ILE A 564 -12.85 -9.42 -7.79
CA ILE A 564 -14.26 -9.79 -7.59
C ILE A 564 -15.01 -9.83 -8.92
N PHE A 565 -14.89 -8.78 -9.75
CA PHE A 565 -15.63 -8.70 -11.01
C PHE A 565 -15.06 -9.62 -12.09
N VAL A 566 -13.74 -9.73 -12.21
CA VAL A 566 -13.07 -10.70 -13.08
C VAL A 566 -13.44 -12.12 -12.65
N GLY A 567 -13.41 -12.40 -11.34
CA GLY A 567 -13.84 -13.68 -10.79
C GLY A 567 -15.29 -14.01 -11.12
N ARG A 568 -16.19 -13.02 -11.11
CA ARG A 568 -17.60 -13.19 -11.53
C ARG A 568 -17.73 -13.50 -13.02
N ILE A 569 -16.96 -12.83 -13.88
CA ILE A 569 -16.96 -13.09 -15.34
C ILE A 569 -16.53 -14.53 -15.62
N PHE A 570 -15.43 -14.99 -15.01
CA PHE A 570 -14.98 -16.38 -15.16
C PHE A 570 -15.99 -17.38 -14.59
N ALA A 571 -16.57 -17.10 -13.42
CA ALA A 571 -17.60 -17.97 -12.83
C ALA A 571 -18.81 -18.14 -13.75
N LEU A 572 -19.32 -17.05 -14.34
CA LEU A 572 -20.43 -17.09 -15.30
C LEU A 572 -20.06 -17.86 -16.58
N GLY A 573 -18.82 -17.71 -17.07
CA GLY A 573 -18.33 -18.42 -18.25
C GLY A 573 -18.13 -19.93 -18.03
N ILE A 574 -17.73 -20.34 -16.82
CA ILE A 574 -17.46 -21.74 -16.45
C ILE A 574 -18.75 -22.50 -16.16
N VAL A 575 -19.64 -21.96 -15.34
CA VAL A 575 -20.90 -22.63 -14.97
C VAL A 575 -21.88 -22.61 -16.15
N GLY A 576 -21.76 -21.62 -17.04
CA GLY A 576 -22.51 -21.51 -18.29
C GLY A 576 -23.88 -20.91 -18.06
N GLY A 577 -24.10 -19.67 -18.55
CA GLY A 577 -25.37 -18.93 -18.44
C GLY A 577 -26.58 -19.85 -18.56
N GLY A 578 -27.47 -19.84 -17.54
CA GLY A 578 -28.55 -20.79 -17.26
C GLY A 578 -29.64 -21.01 -18.34
N CYS A 579 -29.35 -20.85 -19.62
CA CYS A 579 -30.21 -21.23 -20.71
C CYS A 579 -30.26 -22.76 -20.82
N ARG A 580 -31.44 -23.34 -20.53
CA ARG A 580 -31.79 -24.71 -20.92
C ARG A 580 -31.83 -24.79 -22.44
N ILE A 581 -30.75 -25.25 -23.05
CA ILE A 581 -30.65 -25.47 -24.50
C ILE A 581 -30.46 -26.96 -24.78
N GLY A 582 -31.08 -27.47 -25.85
CA GLY A 582 -31.03 -28.87 -26.27
C GLY A 582 -29.62 -29.44 -26.47
N LYS A 583 -29.55 -30.71 -26.88
CA LYS A 583 -28.30 -31.52 -26.95
C LYS A 583 -27.12 -30.84 -27.68
N GLU A 584 -27.39 -30.02 -28.71
CA GLU A 584 -26.34 -29.26 -29.43
C GLU A 584 -25.84 -28.01 -28.67
N GLY A 585 -26.73 -27.30 -27.98
CA GLY A 585 -26.37 -26.18 -27.11
C GLY A 585 -25.51 -26.61 -25.92
N SER A 586 -25.76 -27.81 -25.39
CA SER A 586 -24.95 -28.42 -24.33
C SER A 586 -23.49 -28.66 -24.76
N LYS A 587 -23.25 -29.10 -26.01
CA LYS A 587 -21.88 -29.27 -26.55
C LYS A 587 -21.15 -27.93 -26.70
N ARG A 588 -21.82 -26.89 -27.22
CA ARG A 588 -21.25 -25.54 -27.39
C ARG A 588 -20.92 -24.91 -26.04
N MET A 589 -21.83 -25.01 -25.07
CA MET A 589 -21.65 -24.52 -23.70
C MET A 589 -20.49 -25.21 -22.98
N ARG A 590 -20.31 -26.52 -23.17
CA ARG A 590 -19.15 -27.25 -22.63
C ARG A 590 -17.84 -26.77 -23.24
N LYS A 591 -17.79 -26.50 -24.56
CA LYS A 591 -16.60 -25.93 -25.21
C LYS A 591 -16.26 -24.54 -24.68
N THR A 592 -17.26 -23.67 -24.48
CA THR A 592 -17.03 -22.34 -23.89
C THR A 592 -16.56 -22.44 -22.45
N ALA A 593 -17.17 -23.29 -21.63
CA ALA A 593 -16.73 -23.51 -20.25
C ALA A 593 -15.27 -24.00 -20.19
N ILE A 594 -14.89 -24.98 -21.02
CA ILE A 594 -13.50 -25.45 -21.14
C ILE A 594 -12.56 -24.30 -21.53
N ALA A 595 -12.95 -23.46 -22.49
CA ALA A 595 -12.14 -22.31 -22.89
C ALA A 595 -11.94 -21.31 -21.73
N TYR A 596 -12.98 -21.02 -20.95
CA TYR A 596 -12.86 -20.17 -19.76
C TYR A 596 -11.99 -20.80 -18.67
N VAL A 597 -12.07 -22.12 -18.46
CA VAL A 597 -11.18 -22.83 -17.51
C VAL A 597 -9.73 -22.75 -17.98
N ILE A 598 -9.45 -23.01 -19.27
CA ILE A 598 -8.09 -22.91 -19.83
C ILE A 598 -7.57 -21.48 -19.68
N LEU A 599 -8.37 -20.48 -20.05
CA LEU A 599 -8.00 -19.06 -19.91
C LEU A 599 -7.73 -18.69 -18.44
N LEU A 600 -8.55 -19.18 -17.51
CA LEU A 600 -8.35 -18.97 -16.08
C LEU A 600 -7.04 -19.62 -15.63
N CYS A 601 -6.79 -20.89 -15.98
CA CYS A 601 -5.54 -21.57 -15.63
C CYS A 601 -4.31 -20.84 -16.17
N LEU A 602 -4.34 -20.39 -17.43
CA LEU A 602 -3.25 -19.61 -18.03
C LEU A 602 -3.05 -18.28 -17.30
N GLY A 603 -4.13 -17.56 -17.00
CA GLY A 603 -4.08 -16.31 -16.23
C GLY A 603 -3.52 -16.52 -14.82
N MET A 604 -3.95 -17.58 -14.14
CA MET A 604 -3.49 -17.93 -12.80
C MET A 604 -2.01 -18.36 -12.79
N CYS A 605 -1.57 -19.13 -13.79
CA CYS A 605 -0.15 -19.46 -13.95
C CYS A 605 0.69 -18.20 -14.24
N HIS A 606 0.18 -17.27 -15.04
CA HIS A 606 0.85 -15.99 -15.31
C HIS A 606 1.01 -15.17 -14.02
N LEU A 607 -0.08 -14.98 -13.28
CA LEU A 607 -0.10 -14.27 -12.01
C LEU A 607 0.82 -14.93 -10.98
N ALA A 608 0.75 -16.25 -10.82
CA ALA A 608 1.62 -17.01 -9.92
C ALA A 608 3.10 -16.84 -10.28
N ARG A 609 3.46 -16.94 -11.56
CA ARG A 609 4.84 -16.75 -12.03
C ARG A 609 5.33 -15.33 -11.75
N ARG A 610 4.50 -14.32 -12.01
CA ARG A 610 4.82 -12.91 -11.72
C ARG A 610 4.99 -12.67 -10.23
N THR A 611 4.09 -13.19 -9.41
CA THR A 611 4.13 -13.08 -7.95
C THR A 611 5.37 -13.77 -7.38
N HIS A 612 5.71 -14.97 -7.86
CA HIS A 612 6.92 -15.66 -7.43
C HIS A 612 8.19 -14.91 -7.84
N HIS A 613 8.29 -14.45 -9.09
CA HIS A 613 9.42 -13.65 -9.56
C HIS A 613 9.57 -12.38 -8.71
N ARG A 614 8.46 -11.67 -8.49
CA ARG A 614 8.46 -10.44 -7.69
C ARG A 614 8.83 -10.71 -6.23
N ALA A 615 8.34 -11.81 -5.67
CA ALA A 615 8.69 -12.24 -4.32
C ALA A 615 10.18 -12.57 -4.20
N SER A 616 10.78 -13.15 -5.26
CA SER A 616 12.21 -13.42 -5.32
C SER A 616 13.07 -12.16 -5.38
N GLU A 617 12.62 -11.10 -6.06
CA GLU A 617 13.32 -9.80 -6.09
C GLU A 617 13.40 -9.16 -4.69
N TRP A 618 12.35 -9.33 -3.86
CA TRP A 618 12.31 -8.82 -2.49
C TRP A 618 13.13 -9.65 -1.47
N MET A 619 13.81 -10.71 -1.92
CA MET A 619 14.64 -11.54 -1.05
C MET A 619 15.96 -10.87 -0.68
N ASP A 620 16.53 -10.06 -1.56
CA ASP A 620 17.80 -9.38 -1.33
C ASP A 620 17.77 -7.97 -1.93
N SER A 621 18.54 -7.07 -1.31
CA SER A 621 18.73 -5.69 -1.73
C SER A 621 19.26 -5.56 -3.15
N VAL A 622 20.12 -6.49 -3.60
CA VAL A 622 20.71 -6.47 -4.94
C VAL A 622 19.66 -6.70 -6.05
N PRO A 623 18.98 -7.86 -6.12
CA PRO A 623 17.97 -8.10 -7.15
C PRO A 623 16.80 -7.11 -7.07
N LEU A 624 16.46 -6.61 -5.86
CA LEU A 624 15.45 -5.56 -5.70
C LEU A 624 15.87 -4.27 -6.42
N LEU A 625 17.08 -3.77 -6.15
CA LEU A 625 17.56 -2.53 -6.76
C LEU A 625 17.86 -2.70 -8.25
N GLU A 626 18.31 -3.88 -8.69
CA GLU A 626 18.46 -4.20 -10.12
C GLU A 626 17.11 -4.19 -10.84
N SER A 627 16.07 -4.78 -10.24
CA SER A 627 14.71 -4.74 -10.80
C SER A 627 14.20 -3.30 -10.90
N SER A 628 14.48 -2.47 -9.90
CA SER A 628 14.08 -1.06 -9.87
C SER A 628 14.81 -0.25 -10.95
N LEU A 629 16.11 -0.41 -11.12
CA LEU A 629 16.88 0.24 -12.18
C LEU A 629 16.52 -0.27 -13.57
N LYS A 630 16.10 -1.53 -13.71
CA LYS A 630 15.58 -2.06 -14.97
C LYS A 630 14.24 -1.43 -15.35
N ALA A 631 13.35 -1.22 -14.38
CA ALA A 631 12.06 -0.56 -14.59
C ALA A 631 12.23 0.96 -14.80
N CYS A 632 13.12 1.59 -14.05
CA CYS A 632 13.41 3.01 -14.13
C CYS A 632 14.92 3.30 -13.98
N PRO A 633 15.67 3.31 -15.10
CA PRO A 633 17.11 3.59 -15.07
C PRO A 633 17.44 5.01 -14.58
N ARG A 634 16.49 5.94 -14.70
CA ARG A 634 16.62 7.35 -14.31
C ARG A 634 16.07 7.63 -12.90
N SER A 635 15.83 6.62 -12.08
CA SER A 635 15.51 6.85 -10.66
C SER A 635 16.78 7.25 -9.91
N ILE A 636 16.78 8.47 -9.38
CA ILE A 636 17.89 8.98 -8.57
C ILE A 636 18.07 8.15 -7.30
N LYS A 637 16.97 7.78 -6.63
CA LYS A 637 17.02 6.98 -5.40
C LYS A 637 17.60 5.61 -5.67
N SER A 638 17.12 4.90 -6.70
CA SER A 638 17.62 3.57 -7.02
C SER A 638 19.09 3.60 -7.45
N ASN A 639 19.52 4.63 -8.19
CA ASN A 639 20.94 4.81 -8.51
C ASN A 639 21.78 5.06 -7.24
N LEU A 640 21.29 5.90 -6.33
CA LEU A 640 21.99 6.21 -5.08
C LEU A 640 22.07 5.00 -4.15
N GLU A 641 20.98 4.26 -3.95
CA GLU A 641 20.98 3.04 -3.14
C GLU A 641 21.85 1.94 -3.76
N MET A 642 21.82 1.78 -5.09
CA MET A 642 22.71 0.85 -5.79
C MET A 642 24.17 1.25 -5.61
N SER A 643 24.48 2.55 -5.60
CA SER A 643 25.85 3.05 -5.39
C SER A 643 26.42 2.63 -4.02
N LYS A 644 25.56 2.53 -2.98
CA LYS A 644 25.94 2.08 -1.63
C LYS A 644 26.32 0.60 -1.60
N LEU A 645 25.67 -0.24 -2.42
CA LEU A 645 26.01 -1.66 -2.53
C LEU A 645 27.43 -1.84 -3.11
N TYR A 646 27.73 -1.10 -4.20
CA TYR A 646 29.04 -1.13 -4.87
C TYR A 646 30.15 -0.41 -4.09
N SER A 647 29.81 0.49 -3.15
CA SER A 647 30.81 1.19 -2.31
C SER A 647 31.35 0.36 -1.15
N GLY A 648 31.14 -0.96 -1.16
CA GLY A 648 31.72 -1.88 -0.18
C GLY A 648 30.81 -2.26 0.98
N LEU A 649 29.52 -1.91 0.92
CA LEU A 649 28.51 -2.50 1.78
C LEU A 649 28.45 -4.03 1.58
N VAL A 650 28.57 -4.47 0.33
CA VAL A 650 28.70 -5.88 -0.04
C VAL A 650 30.14 -6.13 -0.49
N GLN A 651 30.95 -6.78 0.35
CA GLN A 651 32.40 -6.90 0.15
C GLN A 651 32.80 -7.47 -1.22
N HIS A 652 32.05 -8.45 -1.74
CA HIS A 652 32.35 -9.08 -3.04
C HIS A 652 31.90 -8.25 -4.25
N MET A 653 31.10 -7.19 -4.05
CA MET A 653 30.64 -6.28 -5.10
C MET A 653 31.37 -4.93 -5.06
N LEU A 654 32.47 -4.81 -4.31
CA LEU A 654 33.19 -3.55 -4.20
C LEU A 654 33.73 -3.10 -5.58
N ASP A 655 33.16 -2.03 -6.11
CA ASP A 655 33.55 -1.39 -7.38
C ASP A 655 33.32 0.12 -7.27
N LEU A 656 34.37 0.84 -6.90
CA LEU A 656 34.30 2.28 -6.69
C LEU A 656 34.11 3.08 -7.99
N GLU A 657 34.50 2.54 -9.14
CA GLU A 657 34.32 3.21 -10.42
C GLU A 657 32.85 3.17 -10.83
N ARG A 658 32.23 1.99 -10.72
CA ARG A 658 30.80 1.82 -10.93
C ARG A 658 29.98 2.63 -9.94
N THR A 659 30.38 2.70 -8.67
CA THR A 659 29.74 3.59 -7.68
C THR A 659 29.77 5.05 -8.14
N LEU A 660 30.92 5.58 -8.56
CA LEU A 660 31.00 6.97 -9.04
C LEU A 660 30.13 7.21 -10.28
N SER A 661 30.06 6.24 -11.20
CA SER A 661 29.17 6.33 -12.36
C SER A 661 27.69 6.45 -11.95
N LEU A 662 27.25 5.65 -10.96
CA LEU A 662 25.89 5.70 -10.44
C LEU A 662 25.58 7.02 -9.76
N ILE A 663 26.50 7.55 -8.95
CA ILE A 663 26.33 8.85 -8.26
C ILE A 663 26.30 9.99 -9.29
N ARG A 664 27.17 9.98 -10.31
CA ARG A 664 27.14 10.95 -11.42
C ARG A 664 25.83 10.91 -12.17
N THR A 665 25.31 9.71 -12.44
CA THR A 665 24.00 9.53 -13.08
C THR A 665 22.90 10.17 -12.24
N ALA A 666 22.86 9.88 -10.94
CA ALA A 666 21.93 10.49 -9.98
C ALA A 666 22.01 12.03 -10.00
N GLN A 667 23.21 12.60 -9.91
CA GLN A 667 23.43 14.05 -9.94
C GLN A 667 23.07 14.70 -11.29
N SER A 668 23.25 13.99 -12.40
CA SER A 668 22.90 14.50 -13.74
C SER A 668 21.39 14.60 -13.97
N ILE A 669 20.59 13.79 -13.27
CA ILE A 669 19.14 13.79 -13.36
C ILE A 669 18.55 14.96 -12.56
N ASP A 670 19.07 15.21 -11.35
CA ASP A 670 18.73 16.39 -10.55
C ASP A 670 19.98 16.95 -9.84
N PRO A 671 20.54 18.07 -10.33
CA PRO A 671 21.70 18.72 -9.72
C PRO A 671 21.41 19.29 -8.32
N THR A 672 20.14 19.51 -7.95
CA THR A 672 19.76 20.01 -6.62
C THR A 672 19.69 18.91 -5.58
N TYR A 673 19.87 17.65 -5.99
CA TYR A 673 19.71 16.51 -5.14
C TYR A 673 20.88 16.33 -4.16
N CYS A 674 20.77 16.93 -2.97
CA CYS A 674 21.90 17.07 -2.05
C CYS A 674 22.36 15.77 -1.34
N ASP A 675 21.57 14.68 -1.40
CA ASP A 675 21.94 13.40 -0.79
C ASP A 675 23.14 12.74 -1.50
N VAL A 676 23.44 13.13 -2.75
CA VAL A 676 24.59 12.61 -3.52
C VAL A 676 25.93 12.96 -2.88
N HIS A 677 26.04 14.13 -2.26
CA HIS A 677 27.29 14.63 -1.66
C HIS A 677 27.78 13.71 -0.55
N GLN A 678 26.86 13.15 0.23
CA GLN A 678 27.21 12.20 1.28
C GLN A 678 27.81 10.91 0.70
N GLN A 679 27.30 10.43 -0.44
CA GLN A 679 27.85 9.24 -1.10
C GLN A 679 29.19 9.53 -1.79
N TYR A 680 29.35 10.70 -2.41
CA TYR A 680 30.66 11.11 -2.93
C TYR A 680 31.71 11.18 -1.83
N ALA A 681 31.37 11.78 -0.67
CA ALA A 681 32.27 11.83 0.47
C ALA A 681 32.71 10.41 0.89
N HIS A 682 31.77 9.46 1.02
CA HIS A 682 32.10 8.09 1.37
C HIS A 682 33.11 7.44 0.40
N VAL A 683 32.87 7.58 -0.90
CA VAL A 683 33.74 7.01 -1.94
C VAL A 683 35.10 7.69 -1.99
N TYR A 684 35.15 9.02 -1.89
CA TYR A 684 36.42 9.75 -1.88
C TYR A 684 37.27 9.42 -0.67
N PHE A 685 36.65 9.20 0.49
CA PHE A 685 37.36 8.71 1.66
C PHE A 685 37.99 7.34 1.40
N GLN A 686 37.23 6.40 0.82
CA GLN A 686 37.75 5.07 0.47
C GLN A 686 38.87 5.10 -0.57
N GLN A 687 38.85 6.08 -1.48
CA GLN A 687 39.91 6.31 -2.46
C GLN A 687 41.15 7.03 -1.88
N GLY A 688 41.13 7.46 -0.62
CA GLY A 688 42.19 8.27 -0.01
C GLY A 688 42.23 9.73 -0.52
N LYS A 689 41.18 10.20 -1.19
CA LYS A 689 41.05 11.57 -1.72
C LYS A 689 40.44 12.49 -0.67
N PHE A 690 41.20 12.77 0.38
CA PHE A 690 40.71 13.50 1.56
C PHE A 690 40.25 14.93 1.28
N ILE A 691 40.86 15.65 0.33
CA ILE A 691 40.45 17.02 -0.03
C ILE A 691 39.03 17.02 -0.64
N ASN A 692 38.77 16.11 -1.58
CA ASN A 692 37.44 15.97 -2.18
C ASN A 692 36.41 15.51 -1.15
N PHE A 693 36.82 14.62 -0.23
CA PHE A 693 35.98 14.22 0.89
C PHE A 693 35.60 15.41 1.78
N GLU A 694 36.57 16.27 2.15
CA GLU A 694 36.33 17.47 2.96
C GLU A 694 35.29 18.38 2.30
N GLU A 695 35.43 18.64 0.99
CA GLU A 695 34.51 19.50 0.23
C GLU A 695 33.09 18.92 0.13
N GLU A 696 32.97 17.64 -0.24
CA GLU A 696 31.67 16.97 -0.35
C GLU A 696 30.98 16.81 1.01
N THR A 697 31.74 16.63 2.10
CA THR A 697 31.18 16.58 3.45
C THR A 697 30.59 17.93 3.84
N VAL A 698 31.21 19.06 3.46
CA VAL A 698 30.63 20.39 3.68
C VAL A 698 29.31 20.54 2.91
N ASN A 699 29.26 20.13 1.64
CA ASN A 699 28.02 20.18 0.87
C ASN A 699 26.92 19.29 1.48
N ALA A 700 27.28 18.13 2.04
CA ALA A 700 26.37 17.28 2.79
C ALA A 700 25.90 17.91 4.12
N LEU A 701 26.77 18.66 4.82
CA LEU A 701 26.39 19.39 6.04
C LEU A 701 25.38 20.52 5.78
N LEU A 702 25.48 21.16 4.62
CA LEU A 702 24.54 22.21 4.19
C LEU A 702 23.16 21.64 3.78
N CYS A 703 23.07 20.33 3.56
CA CYS A 703 21.83 19.66 3.20
C CYS A 703 21.03 19.30 4.46
N LYS A 704 19.80 19.84 4.57
CA LYS A 704 18.88 19.62 5.70
C LYS A 704 18.64 18.13 6.04
N PHE A 705 18.71 17.25 5.04
CA PHE A 705 18.37 15.82 5.21
C PHE A 705 19.56 14.95 5.60
N THR A 706 20.78 15.28 5.15
CA THR A 706 21.99 14.49 5.42
C THR A 706 22.88 15.09 6.50
N MET A 707 22.61 16.33 6.94
CA MET A 707 23.37 17.05 7.97
C MET A 707 23.67 16.19 9.20
N GLY A 708 22.69 15.49 9.77
CA GLY A 708 22.87 14.71 11.00
C GLY A 708 23.94 13.61 10.84
N GLN A 709 23.92 12.89 9.72
CA GLN A 709 24.90 11.84 9.43
C GLN A 709 26.26 12.44 9.04
N ALA A 710 26.25 13.49 8.22
CA ALA A 710 27.45 14.20 7.79
C ALA A 710 28.22 14.81 8.97
N MET A 711 27.52 15.33 9.99
CA MET A 711 28.12 15.94 11.17
C MET A 711 28.93 14.97 12.02
N ASN A 712 28.45 13.74 12.17
CA ASN A 712 29.20 12.71 12.89
C ASN A 712 30.51 12.36 12.16
N ASN A 713 30.45 12.21 10.83
CA ASN A 713 31.63 11.95 10.01
C ASN A 713 32.61 13.12 10.02
N TRP A 714 32.09 14.35 9.93
CA TRP A 714 32.88 15.57 10.00
C TRP A 714 33.66 15.67 11.31
N ASN A 715 32.98 15.51 12.45
CA ASN A 715 33.59 15.61 13.77
C ASN A 715 34.69 14.56 13.97
N ARG A 716 34.41 13.31 13.61
CA ARG A 716 35.36 12.20 13.73
C ARG A 716 36.59 12.38 12.85
N TYR A 717 36.39 12.80 11.60
CA TYR A 717 37.49 13.05 10.67
C TYR A 717 38.42 14.16 11.19
N TRP A 718 37.85 15.33 11.53
CA TRP A 718 38.65 16.46 11.99
C TRP A 718 39.26 16.26 13.36
N GLU A 719 38.64 15.47 14.24
CA GLU A 719 39.25 15.09 15.52
C GLU A 719 40.60 14.39 15.31
N VAL A 720 40.69 13.45 14.37
CA VAL A 720 41.95 12.76 14.07
C VAL A 720 42.94 13.68 13.35
N VAL A 721 42.47 14.40 12.33
CA VAL A 721 43.34 15.27 11.51
C VAL A 721 43.94 16.42 12.33
N LEU A 722 43.16 17.04 13.24
CA LEU A 722 43.67 18.14 14.07
C LEU A 722 44.62 17.66 15.17
N ARG A 723 44.47 16.42 15.66
CA ARG A 723 45.41 15.82 16.64
C ARG A 723 46.82 15.66 16.09
N GLN A 724 46.97 15.52 14.77
CA GLN A 724 48.28 15.40 14.12
C GLN A 724 49.08 16.71 14.13
N GLY A 725 48.46 17.84 14.46
CA GLY A 725 49.15 19.13 14.59
C GLY A 725 49.54 19.80 13.26
N ASP A 726 49.00 19.36 12.12
CA ASP A 726 49.28 19.98 10.82
C ASP A 726 48.62 21.36 10.71
N ILE A 727 49.46 22.40 10.57
CA ILE A 727 49.04 23.81 10.42
C ILE A 727 48.16 23.97 9.19
N ARG A 728 48.48 23.31 8.07
CA ARG A 728 47.69 23.41 6.82
C ARG A 728 46.31 22.80 7.00
N ALA A 729 46.19 21.74 7.79
CA ALA A 729 44.90 21.12 8.08
C ALA A 729 44.02 22.05 8.93
N LYS A 730 44.60 22.74 9.92
CA LYS A 730 43.89 23.73 10.72
C LYS A 730 43.37 24.89 9.88
N GLU A 731 44.17 25.42 8.96
CA GLU A 731 43.75 26.48 8.03
C GLU A 731 42.58 26.04 7.11
N ARG A 732 42.60 24.78 6.64
CA ARG A 732 41.49 24.23 5.85
C ARG A 732 40.22 24.11 6.71
N TYR A 733 40.32 23.57 7.92
CA TYR A 733 39.20 23.46 8.84
C TYR A 733 38.55 24.81 9.11
N ASP A 734 39.35 25.83 9.44
CA ASP A 734 38.86 27.18 9.72
C ASP A 734 38.15 27.79 8.50
N ARG A 735 38.67 27.54 7.29
CA ARG A 735 38.05 27.96 6.03
C ARG A 735 36.68 27.31 5.81
N TYR A 736 36.57 25.99 6.00
CA TYR A 736 35.29 25.30 5.84
C TYR A 736 34.28 25.71 6.91
N MET A 737 34.71 25.86 8.16
CA MET A 737 33.85 26.32 9.25
C MET A 737 33.33 27.75 9.01
N LYS A 738 34.15 28.63 8.42
CA LYS A 738 33.70 29.96 8.00
C LYS A 738 32.59 29.86 6.94
N ARG A 739 32.80 29.05 5.89
CA ARG A 739 31.78 28.82 4.84
C ARG A 739 30.48 28.26 5.41
N ILE A 740 30.55 27.26 6.28
CA ILE A 740 29.36 26.67 6.92
C ILE A 740 28.58 27.74 7.69
N LYS A 741 29.26 28.55 8.52
CA LYS A 741 28.62 29.62 9.29
C LYS A 741 27.95 30.67 8.39
N GLU A 742 28.60 31.07 7.31
CA GLU A 742 28.06 32.05 6.36
C GLU A 742 26.81 31.53 5.64
N GLU A 743 26.83 30.28 5.17
CA GLU A 743 25.69 29.67 4.47
C GLU A 743 24.52 29.39 5.44
N VAL A 744 24.79 28.94 6.67
CA VAL A 744 23.75 28.79 7.70
C VAL A 744 23.11 30.14 8.03
N ALA A 745 23.92 31.19 8.21
CA ALA A 745 23.39 32.53 8.48
C ALA A 745 22.58 33.09 7.30
N ARG A 746 22.94 32.74 6.05
CA ARG A 746 22.15 33.09 4.85
C ARG A 746 20.82 32.35 4.84
N ALA A 747 20.83 31.03 5.06
CA ALA A 747 19.63 30.22 5.11
C ALA A 747 18.68 30.66 6.23
N GLU A 748 19.19 31.06 7.39
CA GLU A 748 18.37 31.63 8.48
C GLU A 748 17.69 32.93 8.07
N LYS A 749 18.40 33.84 7.39
CA LYS A 749 17.82 35.08 6.86
C LYS A 749 16.74 34.80 5.83
N ASP A 750 16.99 33.90 4.89
CA ASP A 750 16.03 33.54 3.83
C ASP A 750 14.75 32.92 4.44
N ASN A 751 14.90 32.04 5.44
CA ASN A 751 13.77 31.46 6.17
C ASN A 751 12.95 32.52 6.93
N VAL A 752 13.61 33.54 7.51
CA VAL A 752 12.93 34.64 8.21
C VAL A 752 12.17 35.54 7.22
N GLU A 753 12.78 35.85 6.07
CA GLU A 753 12.13 36.63 5.02
C GLU A 753 10.94 35.88 4.40
N GLU A 754 11.08 34.57 4.16
CA GLU A 754 10.03 33.71 3.63
C GLU A 754 8.88 33.53 4.64
N SER A 755 9.19 33.33 5.92
CA SER A 755 8.20 33.30 7.01
C SER A 755 7.47 34.65 7.14
N GLY A 756 8.19 35.77 6.97
CA GLY A 756 7.61 37.11 6.91
C GLY A 756 6.66 37.31 5.72
N ARG A 757 7.04 36.80 4.53
CA ARG A 757 6.22 36.82 3.31
C ARG A 757 4.98 35.95 3.43
N ASN A 758 5.11 34.75 4.01
CA ASN A 758 4.01 33.83 4.26
C ASN A 758 3.04 34.37 5.33
N ASN A 759 3.56 35.03 6.37
CA ASN A 759 2.74 35.73 7.35
C ASN A 759 2.00 36.92 6.75
N ARG A 760 2.62 37.70 5.85
CA ARG A 760 1.94 38.76 5.08
C ARG A 760 0.83 38.19 4.18
N LYS A 761 1.12 37.16 3.37
CA LYS A 761 0.12 36.48 2.53
C LYS A 761 -1.04 35.88 3.36
N LYS A 762 -0.76 35.34 4.55
CA LYS A 762 -1.78 34.83 5.48
C LYS A 762 -2.64 35.98 6.03
N LYS A 763 -2.03 37.11 6.40
CA LYS A 763 -2.72 38.32 6.88
C LYS A 763 -3.58 38.96 5.78
N ASP A 764 -3.12 38.94 4.54
CA ASP A 764 -3.84 39.46 3.38
C ASP A 764 -4.99 38.53 2.95
N ARG A 765 -4.84 37.21 3.05
CA ARG A 765 -5.96 36.25 2.87
C ARG A 765 -7.04 36.41 3.94
N ILE A 766 -6.66 36.64 5.21
CA ILE A 766 -7.60 36.89 6.31
C ILE A 766 -8.31 38.25 6.12
N ARG A 767 -7.61 39.28 5.62
CA ARG A 767 -8.23 40.57 5.27
C ARG A 767 -9.16 40.48 4.06
N GLY A 768 -8.82 39.64 3.06
CA GLY A 768 -9.69 39.36 1.91
C GLY A 768 -10.98 38.65 2.27
N SER A 769 -10.95 37.68 3.20
CA SER A 769 -12.18 37.00 3.67
C SER A 769 -13.04 37.91 4.55
N ALA A 770 -12.43 38.80 5.35
CA ALA A 770 -13.14 39.81 6.15
C ALA A 770 -13.72 40.96 5.31
N SER A 771 -13.19 41.21 4.12
CA SER A 771 -13.74 42.18 3.15
C SER A 771 -15.00 41.65 2.46
N SER A 772 -15.10 40.34 2.21
CA SER A 772 -16.34 39.74 1.65
C SER A 772 -17.52 39.76 2.64
N THR A 773 -17.26 39.73 3.95
CA THR A 773 -18.30 39.82 4.99
C THR A 773 -18.71 41.25 5.34
N LYS A 774 -17.93 42.27 4.91
CA LYS A 774 -18.32 43.68 5.02
C LYS A 774 -19.12 44.17 3.81
N SER A 775 -18.88 43.64 2.61
CA SER A 775 -19.65 44.00 1.41
C SER A 775 -21.09 43.47 1.40
N GLN A 776 -21.41 42.52 2.28
CA GLN A 776 -22.75 41.93 2.41
C GLN A 776 -23.57 42.51 3.59
N ARG A 777 -22.99 43.43 4.38
CA ARG A 777 -23.68 44.16 5.45
C ARG A 777 -24.07 45.59 5.08
N THR A 778 -23.54 46.14 3.98
CA THR A 778 -23.93 47.46 3.43
C THR A 778 -25.02 47.41 2.35
N LEU A 779 -25.64 46.23 2.12
CA LEU A 779 -26.76 46.05 1.19
C LEU A 779 -28.11 45.74 1.88
N ASN A 780 -28.14 45.81 3.22
CA ASN A 780 -29.37 45.75 4.02
C ASN A 780 -29.72 47.10 4.68
N GLU A 781 -29.05 48.18 4.25
CA GLU A 781 -29.37 49.58 4.60
C GLU A 781 -29.59 50.45 3.33
N PHE A 782 -29.96 49.82 2.21
CA PHE A 782 -30.52 50.47 1.02
C PHE A 782 -31.70 49.68 0.48
#